data_AF-A0A6P5MQ51-F1
#
_entry.id   AF-A0A6P5MQ51-F1
#
_cell.length_a   1.000
_cell.length_b   1.000
_cell.length_c   1.000
_cell.angle_alpha   90.00
_cell.angle_beta   90.00
_cell.angle_gamma   90.00
#
_symmetry.space_group_name_H-M   'P 1'
#
loop_
_entity.id
_entity.type
_entity.pdbx_description
1 polymer ?
#
loop_
_entity_poly.entity_id
_entity_poly.type
_entity_poly.pdbx_seq_one_letter_code
_entity_poly.pdbx_strand_id
1 'polypeptide(L)'
;MKLKEKDFAVNQMGRVIIIPEESDDLWMLYNIINPGDYVTADTSRKVHHQLNDGRNTTASRVRLSVHLKVTCGDFDKDSSTLRIQGRNLEPNGYVAVGSFHTLTLECNKPFELHKKVWKQDVVEALQERENHEVCPDAELAVTLFQQDHAEIYLIGKGVTAMVSKVETSSSSTEGRKSSSSSPSSNTTKNVFFREVFAEFIKYVDLNKVKNTVIASEDSKKDEFRRFMISKAKRMKMRSVEENIGRIVVAAGGGCNGNLKDLLGESTVMNLMKDSKVGLQIRALRKVWDMVSSDSDRACYGPKSVESAQEMGAIETLLISDELYRSDEVATRKRYGCLVKAVRDSGGEALVYSSMHVMAEQLQQLTGIAAILSLKYIKLSAISLINSVVGTFAFGFMLGMGSATETLCGQAFGAGQVEMLGVYLQRSWAILSVTSLLLMPIYIFAAPILKFLGQQHDIADRAGSFAPLVIPQFLSLAFNFPTQKFLQAQSKVNIIAWIGFFALILHVVMLWLFIYVLQLGLTGAALAFDITSWVITLAQLAYVFFWCKEGWHGLSWKALKDIWPFVRLSLESAVMLCLEVWYMMSLIVLAGHLDNAVIAVDSLSICMNLNGWEFMIFIGVNAAVSVRASNELGLGHPRAAKYSVYVITLQSFLIGILCMVAILIFRDSFAVIFTSSKPLQELVTKLAYFLSVTMILNSIQPVISGVAVGGGWQALVAYINVGCYHVFGLPLGFILGYKVNLGVKGLWGGMICGIALQTLLLLLILYKTNRKKEVEQTDERMRKWGGTRNQS
;
A
#
# COMPACT_ATOMS: atom_id res chain seq x y z
N MET A 1 44.64 12.23 4.51
CA MET A 1 44.95 11.76 3.14
C MET A 1 45.60 12.86 2.32
N LYS A 2 46.66 12.56 1.57
CA LYS A 2 47.28 13.51 0.62
C LYS A 2 47.00 13.14 -0.82
N LEU A 3 46.62 14.13 -1.64
CA LEU A 3 46.41 13.98 -3.07
C LEU A 3 47.56 14.61 -3.86
N LYS A 4 48.14 13.87 -4.80
CA LYS A 4 49.20 14.32 -5.72
C LYS A 4 48.75 14.10 -7.17
N GLU A 5 49.31 14.87 -8.10
CA GLU A 5 48.97 14.79 -9.55
C GLU A 5 47.46 14.77 -9.80
N LYS A 6 46.78 15.84 -9.38
CA LYS A 6 45.32 15.97 -9.45
C LYS A 6 44.85 16.29 -10.86
N ASP A 7 44.71 15.27 -11.69
CA ASP A 7 44.17 15.38 -13.04
C ASP A 7 42.76 14.77 -13.08
N PHE A 8 41.84 15.32 -12.30
CA PHE A 8 40.46 14.86 -12.22
C PHE A 8 39.48 16.02 -12.04
N ALA A 9 38.40 16.01 -12.83
CA ALA A 9 37.33 17.00 -12.78
C ALA A 9 35.97 16.33 -12.95
N VAL A 10 34.93 16.99 -12.45
CA VAL A 10 33.55 16.47 -12.43
C VAL A 10 33.09 16.12 -13.85
N ASN A 11 32.53 14.92 -14.02
CA ASN A 11 32.05 14.34 -15.28
C ASN A 11 33.12 14.16 -16.37
N GLN A 12 34.40 14.19 -16.01
CA GLN A 12 35.51 13.95 -16.93
C GLN A 12 36.26 12.67 -16.57
N MET A 13 37.02 12.14 -17.52
CA MET A 13 37.99 11.08 -17.29
C MET A 13 39.24 11.70 -16.66
N GLY A 14 39.85 11.01 -15.71
CA GLY A 14 41.00 11.57 -15.00
C GLY A 14 41.63 10.62 -14.01
N ARG A 15 42.78 11.03 -13.46
CA ARG A 15 43.58 10.26 -12.51
C ARG A 15 44.02 11.10 -11.32
N VAL A 16 44.34 10.41 -10.23
CA VAL A 16 44.87 11.02 -9.02
C VAL A 16 45.81 10.05 -8.31
N ILE A 17 46.93 10.54 -7.79
CA ILE A 17 47.82 9.79 -6.91
C ILE A 17 47.39 10.06 -5.47
N ILE A 18 47.08 9.00 -4.73
CA ILE A 18 46.55 9.07 -3.39
C ILE A 18 47.55 8.46 -2.40
N ILE A 19 47.81 9.17 -1.31
CA ILE A 19 48.58 8.70 -0.17
C ILE A 19 47.63 8.66 1.04
N PRO A 20 47.06 7.50 1.39
CA PRO A 20 46.25 7.35 2.60
C PRO A 20 47.15 7.49 3.82
N GLU A 21 46.75 8.25 4.83
CA GLU A 21 47.53 8.47 6.05
C GLU A 21 46.93 7.72 7.24
N GLU A 22 45.60 7.58 7.27
CA GLU A 22 44.84 6.94 8.35
C GLU A 22 44.01 5.74 7.84
N SER A 23 43.58 4.87 8.76
CA SER A 23 42.72 3.72 8.42
C SER A 23 41.38 4.17 7.82
N ASP A 24 40.85 5.30 8.28
CA ASP A 24 39.65 5.95 7.74
C ASP A 24 39.79 6.36 6.27
N ASP A 25 41.00 6.74 5.84
CA ASP A 25 41.29 7.07 4.44
C ASP A 25 41.14 5.81 3.58
N LEU A 26 41.62 4.66 4.05
CA LEU A 26 41.48 3.38 3.33
C LEU A 26 40.03 2.91 3.25
N TRP A 27 39.25 3.10 4.30
CA TRP A 27 37.81 2.78 4.29
C TRP A 27 37.03 3.69 3.32
N MET A 28 37.34 4.98 3.29
CA MET A 28 36.75 5.89 2.32
C MET A 28 37.11 5.46 0.89
N LEU A 29 38.37 5.10 0.65
CA LEU A 29 38.84 4.63 -0.66
C LEU A 29 38.17 3.33 -1.08
N TYR A 30 37.86 2.43 -0.14
CA TYR A 30 37.05 1.24 -0.39
C TYR A 30 35.67 1.61 -0.98
N ASN A 31 34.99 2.63 -0.45
CA ASN A 31 33.70 3.09 -0.96
C ASN A 31 33.80 3.87 -2.29
N ILE A 32 34.97 4.43 -2.59
CA ILE A 32 35.20 5.20 -3.81
C ILE A 32 35.59 4.27 -4.97
N ILE A 33 36.42 3.26 -4.74
CA ILE A 33 36.93 2.37 -5.77
C ILE A 33 35.85 1.36 -6.17
N ASN A 34 35.36 1.45 -7.40
CA ASN A 34 34.29 0.62 -7.91
C ASN A 34 34.81 -0.46 -8.89
N PRO A 35 34.10 -1.59 -9.05
CA PRO A 35 34.40 -2.54 -10.10
C PRO A 35 34.41 -1.88 -11.49
N GLY A 36 35.49 -2.06 -12.24
CA GLY A 36 35.71 -1.45 -13.55
C GLY A 36 36.62 -0.22 -13.55
N ASP A 37 36.98 0.32 -12.38
CA ASP A 37 38.01 1.35 -12.23
C ASP A 37 39.42 0.76 -12.41
N TYR A 38 40.41 1.64 -12.54
CA TYR A 38 41.80 1.28 -12.77
C TYR A 38 42.67 1.73 -11.60
N VAL A 39 43.47 0.82 -11.06
CA VAL A 39 44.36 1.08 -9.90
C VAL A 39 45.78 0.65 -10.25
N THR A 40 46.74 1.56 -10.07
CA THR A 40 48.18 1.26 -10.18
C THR A 40 48.82 1.34 -8.80
N ALA A 41 49.48 0.28 -8.36
CA ALA A 41 50.24 0.30 -7.11
C ALA A 41 51.47 -0.61 -7.18
N ASP A 42 52.47 -0.30 -6.35
CA ASP A 42 53.66 -1.13 -6.19
C ASP A 42 53.37 -2.33 -5.28
N THR A 43 53.71 -3.51 -5.76
CA THR A 43 53.59 -4.77 -5.01
C THR A 43 54.89 -5.55 -5.07
N SER A 44 55.03 -6.55 -4.21
CA SER A 44 56.17 -7.46 -4.23
C SER A 44 55.72 -8.86 -4.59
N ARG A 45 56.33 -9.46 -5.62
CA ARG A 45 56.06 -10.84 -6.03
C ARG A 45 57.26 -11.71 -5.73
N LYS A 46 57.01 -12.89 -5.17
CA LYS A 46 58.01 -13.96 -5.06
C LYS A 46 58.13 -14.62 -6.43
N VAL A 47 59.29 -14.49 -7.06
CA VAL A 47 59.61 -15.07 -8.37
C VAL A 47 60.58 -16.23 -8.14
N HIS A 48 60.29 -17.38 -8.74
CA HIS A 48 61.17 -18.54 -8.69
C HIS A 48 62.09 -18.53 -9.91
N HIS A 49 63.39 -18.44 -9.68
CA HIS A 49 64.40 -18.62 -10.73
C HIS A 49 64.76 -20.11 -10.80
N GLN A 50 64.68 -20.69 -12.00
CA GLN A 50 65.25 -22.01 -12.27
C GLN A 50 66.72 -21.82 -12.67
N LEU A 51 67.64 -22.43 -11.91
CA LEU A 51 69.04 -22.56 -12.33
C LEU A 51 69.14 -23.74 -13.31
N ASN A 52 70.09 -23.67 -14.25
CA ASN A 52 70.26 -24.62 -15.38
C ASN A 52 70.49 -26.10 -14.99
N ASP A 53 70.61 -26.41 -13.70
CA ASP A 53 70.62 -27.78 -13.19
C ASP A 53 69.30 -28.00 -12.42
N GLY A 54 68.36 -28.69 -13.06
CA GLY A 54 66.91 -28.69 -12.78
C GLY A 54 66.44 -29.24 -11.42
N ARG A 55 67.21 -29.07 -10.34
CA ARG A 55 66.89 -29.53 -8.98
C ARG A 55 66.77 -28.41 -7.94
N ASN A 56 67.27 -27.19 -8.17
CA ASN A 56 67.17 -26.10 -7.19
C ASN A 56 66.45 -24.86 -7.76
N THR A 57 65.33 -24.48 -7.12
CA THR A 57 64.63 -23.20 -7.38
C THR A 57 64.96 -22.20 -6.29
N THR A 58 65.63 -21.10 -6.65
CA THR A 58 65.85 -19.97 -5.74
C THR A 58 64.72 -18.97 -5.90
N ALA A 59 64.10 -18.57 -4.78
CA ALA A 59 63.01 -17.61 -4.80
C ALA A 59 63.49 -16.22 -4.40
N SER A 60 63.38 -15.25 -5.30
CA SER A 60 63.69 -13.84 -5.04
C SER A 60 62.38 -13.04 -4.93
N ARG A 61 62.37 -11.96 -4.14
CA ARG A 61 61.24 -11.02 -4.12
C ARG A 61 61.56 -9.85 -5.04
N VAL A 62 60.74 -9.66 -6.07
CA VAL A 62 60.86 -8.56 -7.02
C VAL A 62 59.77 -7.55 -6.74
N ARG A 63 60.14 -6.27 -6.60
CA ARG A 63 59.19 -5.15 -6.55
C ARG A 63 58.75 -4.83 -7.97
N LEU A 64 57.45 -4.68 -8.18
CA LEU A 64 56.88 -4.40 -9.48
C LEU A 64 55.60 -3.57 -9.32
N SER A 65 55.38 -2.65 -10.26
CA SER A 65 54.14 -1.89 -10.34
C SER A 65 53.12 -2.68 -11.18
N VAL A 66 51.88 -2.77 -10.72
CA VAL A 66 50.81 -3.49 -11.42
C VAL A 66 49.65 -2.55 -11.70
N HIS A 67 49.22 -2.49 -12.96
CA HIS A 67 48.05 -1.75 -13.40
C HIS A 67 46.84 -2.68 -13.52
N LEU A 68 45.93 -2.62 -12.54
CA LEU A 68 44.77 -3.50 -12.44
C LEU A 68 43.47 -2.83 -12.85
N LYS A 69 42.64 -3.57 -13.61
CA LYS A 69 41.21 -3.31 -13.69
C LYS A 69 40.49 -3.99 -12.53
N VAL A 70 39.89 -3.21 -11.64
CA VAL A 70 39.27 -3.68 -10.40
C VAL A 70 38.05 -4.56 -10.69
N THR A 71 37.97 -5.71 -10.01
CA THR A 71 36.80 -6.60 -10.02
C THR A 71 36.07 -6.61 -8.69
N CYS A 72 36.81 -6.61 -7.58
CA CYS A 72 36.27 -6.53 -6.22
C CYS A 72 37.33 -5.96 -5.27
N GLY A 73 36.87 -5.38 -4.17
CA GLY A 73 37.72 -4.91 -3.07
C GLY A 73 37.24 -5.52 -1.76
N ASP A 74 38.15 -5.63 -0.80
CA ASP A 74 37.88 -6.08 0.56
C ASP A 74 38.67 -5.21 1.54
N PHE A 75 38.01 -4.73 2.59
CA PHE A 75 38.61 -3.87 3.60
C PHE A 75 38.67 -4.59 4.94
N ASP A 76 39.88 -4.81 5.43
CA ASP A 76 40.12 -5.41 6.74
C ASP A 76 40.36 -4.30 7.77
N LYS A 77 39.37 -4.09 8.63
CA LYS A 77 39.37 -3.06 9.67
C LYS A 77 40.44 -3.28 10.73
N ASP A 78 40.75 -4.54 11.06
CA ASP A 78 41.69 -4.88 12.13
C ASP A 78 43.14 -4.72 11.65
N SER A 79 43.42 -5.07 10.39
CA SER A 79 44.75 -4.87 9.81
C SER A 79 44.96 -3.50 9.17
N SER A 80 43.91 -2.68 9.04
CA SER A 80 43.94 -1.39 8.32
C SER A 80 44.54 -1.54 6.93
N THR A 81 44.10 -2.57 6.19
CA THR A 81 44.53 -2.82 4.81
C THR A 81 43.35 -2.94 3.86
N LEU A 82 43.48 -2.33 2.67
CA LEU A 82 42.50 -2.44 1.60
C LEU A 82 43.06 -3.37 0.51
N ARG A 83 42.41 -4.50 0.29
CA ARG A 83 42.80 -5.49 -0.72
C ARG A 83 41.94 -5.33 -1.97
N ILE A 84 42.58 -5.05 -3.09
CA ILE A 84 41.93 -4.84 -4.38
C ILE A 84 42.30 -5.98 -5.31
N GLN A 85 41.31 -6.72 -5.78
CA GLN A 85 41.50 -7.77 -6.77
C GLN A 85 41.12 -7.26 -8.16
N GLY A 86 41.89 -7.67 -9.16
CA GLY A 86 41.63 -7.25 -10.54
C GLY A 86 42.44 -8.02 -11.56
N ARG A 87 42.21 -7.69 -12.84
CA ARG A 87 42.99 -8.23 -13.96
C ARG A 87 44.07 -7.25 -14.38
N ASN A 88 45.29 -7.74 -14.55
CA ASN A 88 46.40 -6.94 -15.03
C ASN A 88 46.20 -6.54 -16.50
N LEU A 89 46.44 -5.27 -16.82
CA LEU A 89 46.25 -4.74 -18.17
C LEU A 89 47.55 -4.54 -18.94
N GLU A 90 48.66 -4.36 -18.23
CA GLU A 90 49.95 -4.07 -18.85
C GLU A 90 50.89 -5.27 -18.79
N PRO A 91 51.64 -5.56 -19.87
CA PRO A 91 52.64 -6.62 -19.84
C PRO A 91 53.79 -6.20 -18.92
N ASN A 92 54.00 -6.94 -17.85
CA ASN A 92 55.19 -6.81 -17.00
C ASN A 92 56.00 -8.11 -17.12
N GLY A 93 57.33 -8.05 -17.04
CA GLY A 93 58.24 -9.19 -17.17
C GLY A 93 57.96 -10.35 -16.19
N TYR A 94 57.12 -10.11 -15.18
CA TYR A 94 56.72 -11.09 -14.19
C TYR A 94 55.21 -11.28 -14.05
N VAL A 95 54.34 -10.54 -14.74
CA VAL A 95 52.87 -10.68 -14.61
C VAL A 95 52.24 -10.61 -15.99
N ALA A 96 51.62 -11.72 -16.41
CA ALA A 96 50.98 -11.80 -17.72
C ALA A 96 49.76 -10.88 -17.79
N VAL A 97 49.53 -10.29 -18.96
CA VAL A 97 48.31 -9.52 -19.26
C VAL A 97 47.09 -10.42 -19.08
N GLY A 98 46.04 -9.90 -18.44
CA GLY A 98 44.80 -10.61 -18.17
C GLY A 98 44.82 -11.53 -16.95
N SER A 99 45.98 -11.77 -16.32
CA SER A 99 46.07 -12.57 -15.10
C SER A 99 45.46 -11.83 -13.90
N PHE A 100 44.85 -12.59 -12.99
CA PHE A 100 44.31 -12.05 -11.74
C PHE A 100 45.44 -11.75 -10.75
N HIS A 101 45.33 -10.60 -10.10
CA HIS A 101 46.26 -10.17 -9.07
C HIS A 101 45.53 -9.43 -7.96
N THR A 102 46.12 -9.43 -6.76
CA THR A 102 45.61 -8.72 -5.59
C THR A 102 46.63 -7.67 -5.17
N LEU A 103 46.24 -6.40 -5.17
CA LEU A 103 47.01 -5.30 -4.59
C LEU A 103 46.56 -5.09 -3.15
N THR A 104 47.53 -4.94 -2.24
CA THR A 104 47.27 -4.54 -0.85
C THR A 104 47.68 -3.08 -0.71
N LEU A 105 46.71 -2.20 -0.53
CA LEU A 105 46.93 -0.79 -0.23
C LEU A 105 47.08 -0.63 1.29
N GLU A 106 48.11 0.09 1.69
CA GLU A 106 48.48 0.33 3.08
C GLU A 106 48.67 1.84 3.31
N CYS A 107 48.55 2.28 4.56
CA CYS A 107 48.82 3.67 4.93
C CYS A 107 50.26 4.08 4.55
N ASN A 108 50.42 5.35 4.17
CA ASN A 108 51.65 6.01 3.75
C ASN A 108 52.28 5.46 2.47
N LYS A 109 51.62 4.55 1.74
CA LYS A 109 52.06 4.09 0.41
C LYS A 109 51.22 4.75 -0.69
N PRO A 110 51.85 5.40 -1.68
CA PRO A 110 51.12 5.99 -2.79
C PRO A 110 50.54 4.91 -3.71
N PHE A 111 49.36 5.18 -4.25
CA PHE A 111 48.81 4.47 -5.39
C PHE A 111 48.09 5.43 -6.33
N GLU A 112 47.94 5.05 -7.59
CA GLU A 112 47.23 5.82 -8.61
C GLU A 112 45.83 5.25 -8.80
N LEU A 113 44.82 6.11 -8.74
CA LEU A 113 43.43 5.78 -9.06
C LEU A 113 43.00 6.50 -10.32
N HIS A 114 42.48 5.74 -11.28
CA HIS A 114 41.99 6.25 -12.54
C HIS A 114 40.54 5.80 -12.76
N LYS A 115 39.67 6.80 -12.97
CA LYS A 115 38.24 6.61 -13.26
C LYS A 115 37.90 7.17 -14.63
N LYS A 116 36.98 6.49 -15.32
CA LYS A 116 36.41 6.98 -16.60
C LYS A 116 35.51 8.20 -16.41
N VAL A 117 34.84 8.28 -15.26
CA VAL A 117 33.95 9.40 -14.90
C VAL A 117 34.10 9.68 -13.41
N TRP A 118 34.53 10.90 -13.08
CA TRP A 118 34.53 11.40 -11.70
C TRP A 118 33.19 12.05 -11.36
N LYS A 119 32.45 11.47 -10.41
CA LYS A 119 31.17 12.05 -9.96
C LYS A 119 31.40 13.18 -8.96
N GLN A 120 30.47 14.12 -8.89
CA GLN A 120 30.52 15.30 -7.99
C GLN A 120 30.78 14.90 -6.53
N ASP A 121 30.02 13.94 -6.02
CA ASP A 121 30.10 13.43 -4.66
C ASP A 121 31.49 12.83 -4.33
N VAL A 122 32.10 12.15 -5.29
CA VAL A 122 33.44 11.56 -5.13
C VAL A 122 34.53 12.63 -5.12
N VAL A 123 34.41 13.64 -5.98
CA VAL A 123 35.37 14.76 -6.06
C VAL A 123 35.34 15.57 -4.77
N GLU A 124 34.14 15.92 -4.30
CA GLU A 124 33.94 16.63 -3.04
C GLU A 124 34.50 15.83 -1.86
N ALA A 125 34.18 14.53 -1.75
CA ALA A 125 34.68 13.70 -0.67
C ALA A 125 36.23 13.65 -0.63
N LEU A 126 36.88 13.47 -1.78
CA LEU A 126 38.35 13.45 -1.88
C LEU A 126 38.98 14.80 -1.47
N GLN A 127 38.39 15.91 -1.89
CA GLN A 127 38.85 17.26 -1.53
C GLN A 127 38.63 17.57 -0.04
N GLU A 128 37.51 17.13 0.53
CA GLU A 128 37.19 17.29 1.96
C GLU A 128 38.18 16.51 2.84
N ARG A 129 38.49 15.25 2.49
CA ARG A 129 39.46 14.44 3.24
C ARG A 129 40.90 14.91 3.08
N GLU A 130 41.25 15.54 1.97
CA GLU A 130 42.56 16.19 1.81
C GLU A 130 42.77 17.32 2.83
N ASN A 131 41.69 18.01 3.22
CA ASN A 131 41.75 19.10 4.20
C ASN A 131 41.74 18.62 5.67
N HIS A 132 41.80 17.31 5.95
CA HIS A 132 41.72 16.71 7.30
C HIS A 132 40.49 17.12 8.13
N GLU A 133 39.39 17.55 7.51
CA GLU A 133 38.17 17.87 8.26
C GLU A 133 37.42 16.59 8.64
N VAL A 134 37.29 16.32 9.95
CA VAL A 134 36.48 15.21 10.47
C VAL A 134 35.05 15.72 10.64
N CYS A 135 34.11 15.14 9.87
CA CYS A 135 32.70 15.58 9.83
C CYS A 135 32.53 17.08 9.46
N PRO A 136 32.88 17.49 8.23
CA PRO A 136 32.85 18.90 7.80
C PRO A 136 31.44 19.53 7.91
N ASP A 137 30.42 18.68 7.82
CA ASP A 137 28.99 18.99 7.89
C ASP A 137 28.40 18.93 9.32
N ALA A 138 29.24 18.96 10.37
CA ALA A 138 28.82 18.82 11.76
C ALA A 138 27.82 19.91 12.19
N GLU A 139 26.60 19.52 12.54
CA GLU A 139 25.56 20.42 13.02
C GLU A 139 25.48 20.45 14.55
N LEU A 140 25.87 19.36 15.21
CA LEU A 140 25.83 19.20 16.67
C LEU A 140 27.16 18.61 17.16
N ALA A 141 27.73 19.23 18.19
CA ALA A 141 28.85 18.66 18.94
C ALA A 141 28.35 18.17 20.31
N VAL A 142 28.76 16.98 20.73
CA VAL A 142 28.37 16.40 22.01
C VAL A 142 29.61 16.05 22.81
N THR A 143 29.69 16.53 24.06
CA THR A 143 30.68 16.09 25.04
C THR A 143 29.96 15.30 26.12
N LEU A 144 30.22 13.99 26.14
CA LEU A 144 29.57 13.03 27.01
C LEU A 144 30.53 12.60 28.11
N PHE A 145 30.19 12.89 29.37
CA PHE A 145 30.96 12.49 30.54
C PHE A 145 30.36 11.24 31.16
N GLN A 146 31.17 10.17 31.21
CA GLN A 146 30.88 8.93 31.92
C GLN A 146 31.66 8.87 33.25
N GLN A 147 31.61 7.74 33.96
CA GLN A 147 32.26 7.60 35.27
C GLN A 147 33.77 7.85 35.18
N ASP A 148 34.45 7.21 34.23
CA ASP A 148 35.92 7.17 34.18
C ASP A 148 36.55 7.91 32.98
N HIS A 149 35.74 8.36 32.02
CA HIS A 149 36.23 9.02 30.81
C HIS A 149 35.20 10.01 30.23
N ALA A 150 35.65 10.81 29.27
CA ALA A 150 34.81 11.72 28.49
C ALA A 150 35.00 11.46 26.99
N GLU A 151 33.91 11.51 26.24
CA GLU A 151 33.89 11.30 24.79
C GLU A 151 33.39 12.56 24.09
N ILE A 152 34.03 12.92 22.99
CA ILE A 152 33.65 14.06 22.16
C ILE A 152 33.18 13.53 20.82
N TYR A 153 31.96 13.90 20.44
CA TYR A 153 31.31 13.50 19.21
C TYR A 153 31.00 14.71 18.33
N LEU A 154 31.19 14.55 17.02
CA LEU A 154 30.65 15.43 15.99
C LEU A 154 29.56 14.70 15.20
N ILE A 155 28.40 15.34 15.12
CA ILE A 155 27.20 14.79 14.47
C ILE A 155 26.83 15.68 13.30
N GLY A 156 27.04 15.16 12.10
CA GLY A 156 26.67 15.80 10.84
C GLY A 156 25.48 15.12 10.17
N LYS A 157 25.13 15.59 8.98
CA LYS A 157 23.96 15.13 8.20
C LYS A 157 23.97 13.64 7.83
N GLY A 158 25.11 12.96 7.95
CA GLY A 158 25.26 11.55 7.57
C GLY A 158 26.36 10.78 8.30
N VAL A 159 27.08 11.38 9.23
CA VAL A 159 28.16 10.70 9.98
C VAL A 159 28.11 11.15 11.43
N THR A 160 28.26 10.19 12.34
CA THR A 160 28.55 10.45 13.74
C THR A 160 29.97 10.01 14.02
N ALA A 161 30.87 10.95 14.25
CA ALA A 161 32.29 10.66 14.51
C ALA A 161 32.61 10.88 15.99
N MET A 162 33.20 9.88 16.65
CA MET A 162 33.87 10.06 17.94
C MET A 162 35.27 10.58 17.68
N VAL A 163 35.51 11.86 17.96
CA VAL A 163 36.75 12.54 17.59
C VAL A 163 37.83 12.45 18.67
N SER A 164 37.44 12.24 19.92
CA SER A 164 38.36 12.09 21.04
C SER A 164 37.72 11.34 22.19
N LYS A 165 38.52 10.53 22.89
CA LYS A 165 38.18 9.88 24.16
C LYS A 165 39.28 10.19 25.16
N VAL A 166 38.91 10.84 26.26
CA VAL A 166 39.84 11.27 27.31
C VAL A 166 39.56 10.47 28.57
N GLU A 167 40.51 9.66 29.02
CA GLU A 167 40.37 8.82 30.22
C GLU A 167 40.95 9.52 31.45
N THR A 168 40.33 9.30 32.61
CA THR A 168 40.82 9.87 33.87
C THR A 168 42.09 9.11 34.28
N SER A 169 43.20 9.82 34.44
CA SER A 169 44.51 9.26 34.78
C SER A 169 44.57 8.74 36.24
N SER A 170 43.91 7.60 36.50
CA SER A 170 43.89 6.98 37.84
C SER A 170 43.89 5.43 37.86
N SER A 171 44.29 4.73 36.79
CA SER A 171 44.25 3.25 36.76
C SER A 171 45.52 2.55 36.25
N SER A 172 46.72 3.13 36.39
CA SER A 172 47.97 2.43 36.09
C SER A 172 49.10 2.76 37.07
N THR A 173 48.99 2.30 38.32
CA THR A 173 50.16 2.15 39.21
C THR A 173 49.87 1.17 40.34
N GLU A 174 49.73 -0.12 40.03
CA GLU A 174 50.04 -1.16 41.02
C GLU A 174 51.57 -1.25 41.16
N GLY A 175 52.07 -0.94 42.36
CA GLY A 175 53.44 -1.29 42.77
C GLY A 175 54.42 -0.13 42.93
N ARG A 176 54.22 0.73 43.93
CA ARG A 176 55.31 1.18 44.85
C ARG A 176 54.74 2.05 45.98
N LYS A 177 54.81 1.54 47.20
CA LYS A 177 54.61 2.33 48.43
C LYS A 177 55.75 3.34 48.55
N SER A 178 55.46 4.63 48.49
CA SER A 178 56.22 5.64 49.23
C SER A 178 55.33 6.81 49.62
N SER A 179 55.48 7.26 50.86
CA SER A 179 54.73 8.33 51.51
C SER A 179 55.07 9.70 50.93
N SER A 180 54.11 10.34 50.26
CA SER A 180 53.94 11.80 50.22
C SER A 180 52.55 12.17 49.70
N SER A 181 51.99 13.24 50.25
CA SER A 181 50.66 13.85 50.01
C SER A 181 49.88 13.39 48.77
N SER A 182 48.75 12.73 48.99
CA SER A 182 47.73 12.53 47.95
C SER A 182 47.32 13.87 47.33
N PRO A 183 47.24 14.01 46.00
CA PRO A 183 46.66 15.20 45.39
C PRO A 183 45.22 15.34 45.90
N SER A 184 44.82 16.54 46.31
CA SER A 184 43.41 16.82 46.63
C SER A 184 42.54 16.38 45.44
N SER A 185 41.39 15.75 45.66
CA SER A 185 40.52 15.25 44.56
C SER A 185 40.14 16.36 43.56
N ASN A 186 40.16 17.63 43.99
CA ASN A 186 39.97 18.81 43.15
C ASN A 186 41.12 19.06 42.16
N THR A 187 42.36 18.69 42.49
CA THR A 187 43.50 18.84 41.58
C THR A 187 43.37 17.87 40.40
N THR A 188 43.06 16.59 40.67
CA THR A 188 42.88 15.55 39.64
C THR A 188 41.70 15.85 38.72
N LYS A 189 40.56 16.30 39.27
CA LYS A 189 39.41 16.75 38.46
C LYS A 189 39.74 17.94 37.54
N ASN A 190 40.53 18.91 38.02
CA ASN A 190 40.94 20.06 37.21
C ASN A 190 41.92 19.69 36.09
N VAL A 191 42.77 18.67 36.29
CA VAL A 191 43.64 18.13 35.24
C VAL A 191 42.79 17.47 34.15
N PHE A 192 41.86 16.61 34.54
CA PHE A 192 40.93 15.95 33.62
C PHE A 192 40.10 16.97 32.80
N PHE A 193 39.48 17.96 33.43
CA PHE A 193 38.75 19.01 32.70
C PHE A 193 39.65 19.86 31.80
N ARG A 194 40.92 20.04 32.16
CA ARG A 194 41.87 20.73 31.28
C ARG A 194 42.17 19.92 30.02
N GLU A 195 42.32 18.61 30.14
CA GLU A 195 42.56 17.69 29.02
C GLU A 195 41.33 17.63 28.11
N VAL A 196 40.14 17.44 28.68
CA VAL A 196 38.89 17.46 27.90
C VAL A 196 38.68 18.81 27.20
N PHE A 197 38.98 19.94 27.84
CA PHE A 197 38.89 21.26 27.20
C PHE A 197 39.90 21.43 26.05
N ALA A 198 41.11 20.90 26.19
CA ALA A 198 42.12 20.98 25.12
C ALA A 198 41.68 20.18 23.89
N GLU A 199 41.18 18.96 24.10
CA GLU A 199 40.65 18.11 23.04
C GLU A 199 39.38 18.71 22.40
N PHE A 200 38.50 19.30 23.21
CA PHE A 200 37.31 20.00 22.71
C PHE A 200 37.67 21.14 21.76
N ILE A 201 38.60 22.02 22.12
CA ILE A 201 39.01 23.14 21.27
C ILE A 201 39.77 22.65 20.02
N LYS A 202 40.45 21.51 20.10
CA LYS A 202 41.18 20.93 18.98
C LYS A 202 40.26 20.44 17.87
N TYR A 203 39.10 19.87 18.22
CA TYR A 203 38.20 19.21 17.25
C TYR A 203 36.88 19.94 17.02
N VAL A 204 36.41 20.79 17.95
CA VAL A 204 35.10 21.45 17.85
C VAL A 204 35.27 22.91 17.43
N ASP A 205 34.91 23.21 16.19
CA ASP A 205 34.79 24.58 15.70
C ASP A 205 33.39 25.16 15.98
N LEU A 206 33.30 25.98 17.02
CA LEU A 206 32.05 26.63 17.45
C LEU A 206 31.47 27.63 16.43
N ASN A 207 32.24 28.03 15.41
CA ASN A 207 31.72 28.90 14.34
C ASN A 207 30.98 28.09 13.26
N LYS A 208 31.31 26.81 13.11
CA LYS A 208 30.68 25.90 12.14
C LYS A 208 29.51 25.13 12.75
N VAL A 209 29.66 24.65 13.98
CA VAL A 209 28.64 23.83 14.65
C VAL A 209 27.48 24.71 15.15
N LYS A 210 26.23 24.30 14.89
CA LYS A 210 25.03 25.08 15.28
C LYS A 210 24.79 25.05 16.79
N ASN A 211 24.96 23.90 17.43
CA ASN A 211 24.73 23.71 18.86
C ASN A 211 25.79 22.78 19.48
N THR A 212 26.10 22.98 20.77
CA THR A 212 26.98 22.10 21.54
C THR A 212 26.25 21.61 22.79
N VAL A 213 26.29 20.30 23.02
CA VAL A 213 25.67 19.66 24.18
C VAL A 213 26.74 19.08 25.09
N ILE A 214 26.68 19.43 26.38
CA ILE A 214 27.47 18.80 27.44
C ILE A 214 26.52 17.93 28.25
N ALA A 215 26.78 16.62 28.26
CA ALA A 215 25.92 15.64 28.91
C ALA A 215 26.68 14.84 29.97
N SER A 216 26.03 14.62 31.11
CA SER A 216 26.51 13.69 32.14
C SER A 216 25.35 13.24 33.03
N GLU A 217 25.52 12.08 33.67
CA GLU A 217 24.62 11.57 34.72
C GLU A 217 24.80 12.36 36.03
N ASP A 218 25.98 12.94 36.28
CA ASP A 218 26.33 13.62 37.52
C ASP A 218 26.50 15.15 37.34
N SER A 219 27.03 15.83 38.37
CA SER A 219 27.28 17.27 38.34
C SER A 219 28.46 17.70 37.45
N LYS A 220 29.21 16.75 36.84
CA LYS A 220 30.38 17.05 36.00
C LYS A 220 30.01 17.92 34.81
N LYS A 221 28.81 17.77 34.22
CA LYS A 221 28.34 18.60 33.11
C LYS A 221 28.27 20.10 33.47
N ASP A 222 27.74 20.42 34.64
CA ASP A 222 27.55 21.79 35.15
C ASP A 222 28.87 22.37 35.65
N GLU A 223 29.72 21.53 36.26
CA GLU A 223 31.08 21.88 36.68
C GLU A 223 31.99 22.16 35.47
N PHE A 224 31.96 21.30 34.45
CA PHE A 224 32.76 21.45 33.25
C PHE A 224 32.33 22.66 32.42
N ARG A 225 31.02 22.92 32.27
CA ARG A 225 30.54 24.14 31.61
C ARG A 225 31.05 25.41 32.30
N ARG A 226 31.01 25.46 33.64
CA ARG A 226 31.57 26.58 34.41
C ARG A 226 33.08 26.71 34.22
N PHE A 227 33.81 25.59 34.24
CA PHE A 227 35.24 25.55 33.98
C PHE A 227 35.59 26.07 32.57
N MET A 228 34.90 25.58 31.54
CA MET A 228 35.05 25.97 30.14
C MET A 228 34.86 27.49 29.96
N ILE A 229 33.79 28.07 30.51
CA ILE A 229 33.51 29.51 30.42
C ILE A 229 34.57 30.33 31.15
N SER A 230 34.95 29.94 32.37
CA SER A 230 35.98 30.64 33.16
C SER A 230 37.34 30.63 32.45
N LYS A 231 37.70 29.49 31.86
CA LYS A 231 38.97 29.29 31.18
C LYS A 231 39.03 29.99 29.82
N ALA A 232 37.93 29.99 29.06
CA ALA A 232 37.80 30.76 27.83
C ALA A 232 37.99 32.28 28.06
N LYS A 233 37.37 32.82 29.13
CA LYS A 233 37.54 34.23 29.53
C LYS A 233 38.98 34.58 29.88
N ARG A 234 39.68 33.69 30.60
CA ARG A 234 41.10 33.89 30.93
C ARG A 234 41.99 33.87 29.69
N MET A 235 41.68 33.03 28.71
CA MET A 235 42.41 32.93 27.45
C MET A 235 41.92 33.90 26.36
N LYS A 236 40.93 34.76 26.64
CA LYS A 236 40.32 35.72 25.70
C LYS A 236 39.85 35.06 24.39
N MET A 237 39.23 33.87 24.49
CA MET A 237 38.76 33.11 23.34
C MET A 237 37.38 33.59 22.87
N ARG A 238 37.35 34.48 21.87
CA ARG A 238 36.11 35.04 21.32
C ARG A 238 35.12 33.98 20.82
N SER A 239 35.62 32.91 20.19
CA SER A 239 34.79 31.82 19.65
C SER A 239 33.90 31.14 20.69
N VAL A 240 34.39 30.99 21.93
CA VAL A 240 33.61 30.41 23.03
C VAL A 240 32.69 31.47 23.66
N GLU A 241 33.18 32.70 23.84
CA GLU A 241 32.43 33.79 24.47
C GLU A 241 31.19 34.21 23.68
N GLU A 242 31.30 34.30 22.36
CA GLU A 242 30.20 34.67 21.46
C GLU A 242 29.14 33.56 21.33
N ASN A 243 29.53 32.30 21.58
CA ASN A 243 28.67 31.13 21.39
C ASN A 243 28.20 30.47 22.71
N ILE A 244 28.37 31.11 23.89
CA ILE A 244 27.96 30.55 25.19
C ILE A 244 26.48 30.11 25.21
N GLY A 245 25.60 30.87 24.52
CA GLY A 245 24.18 30.56 24.42
C GLY A 245 23.85 29.27 23.66
N ARG A 246 24.77 28.78 22.82
CA ARG A 246 24.66 27.54 22.05
C ARG A 246 25.23 26.32 22.79
N ILE A 247 25.89 26.53 23.93
CA ILE A 247 26.44 25.48 24.79
C ILE A 247 25.42 25.13 25.86
N VAL A 248 24.66 24.07 25.60
CA VAL A 248 23.56 23.59 26.42
C VAL A 248 23.99 22.39 27.26
N VAL A 249 23.49 22.33 28.49
CA VAL A 249 23.68 21.17 29.37
C VAL A 249 22.44 20.30 29.27
N ALA A 250 22.62 19.01 29.04
CA ALA A 250 21.54 18.03 28.98
C ALA A 250 21.67 17.08 30.18
N ALA A 251 20.53 16.73 30.79
CA ALA A 251 20.54 15.82 31.93
C ALA A 251 20.41 14.39 31.41
N GLY A 252 21.44 13.56 31.64
CA GLY A 252 21.37 12.12 31.38
C GLY A 252 20.41 11.40 32.34
N GLY A 253 19.17 11.89 32.48
CA GLY A 253 18.15 11.33 33.35
C GLY A 253 17.78 9.93 32.88
N GLY A 254 18.31 8.91 33.57
CA GLY A 254 17.98 7.50 33.36
C GLY A 254 18.75 6.80 32.23
N CYS A 255 19.74 7.45 31.62
CA CYS A 255 20.49 6.92 30.48
C CYS A 255 21.87 6.48 30.96
N ASN A 256 22.29 5.24 30.66
CA ASN A 256 23.59 4.64 31.01
C ASN A 256 24.78 5.30 30.25
N GLY A 257 24.83 6.63 30.19
CA GLY A 257 25.90 7.37 29.51
C GLY A 257 26.02 7.08 28.01
N ASN A 258 24.98 6.65 27.30
CA ASN A 258 25.03 6.31 25.88
C ASN A 258 24.57 7.48 24.99
N LEU A 259 25.32 7.78 23.92
CA LEU A 259 24.95 8.77 22.91
C LEU A 259 23.57 8.50 22.29
N LYS A 260 23.18 7.22 22.13
CA LYS A 260 21.88 6.79 21.60
C LYS A 260 20.71 7.41 22.37
N ASP A 261 20.76 7.32 23.69
CA ASP A 261 19.67 7.75 24.56
C ASP A 261 19.65 9.27 24.70
N LEU A 262 20.83 9.89 24.75
CA LEU A 262 20.98 11.35 24.81
C LEU A 262 20.39 12.05 23.58
N LEU A 263 20.62 11.51 22.38
CA LEU A 263 20.00 12.03 21.15
C LEU A 263 18.48 11.93 21.18
N GLY A 264 17.93 11.09 22.06
CA GLY A 264 16.53 10.95 22.32
C GLY A 264 15.94 11.91 23.36
N GLU A 265 16.76 12.66 24.09
CA GLU A 265 16.29 13.55 25.16
C GLU A 265 15.56 14.77 24.60
N SER A 266 14.46 15.20 25.24
CA SER A 266 13.64 16.33 24.78
C SER A 266 14.45 17.63 24.64
N THR A 267 15.39 17.87 25.55
CA THR A 267 16.30 19.03 25.52
C THR A 267 17.14 19.05 24.25
N VAL A 268 17.76 17.92 23.90
CA VAL A 268 18.64 17.78 22.72
C VAL A 268 17.81 17.79 21.44
N MET A 269 16.64 17.14 21.43
CA MET A 269 15.72 17.13 20.29
C MET A 269 15.18 18.50 19.93
N ASN A 270 14.95 19.38 20.91
CA ASN A 270 14.56 20.76 20.66
C ASN A 270 15.66 21.56 19.95
N LEU A 271 16.93 21.29 20.24
CA LEU A 271 18.08 21.92 19.56
C LEU A 271 18.24 21.45 18.12
N MET A 272 17.67 20.29 17.78
CA MET A 272 17.71 19.67 16.45
C MET A 272 16.37 19.72 15.72
N LYS A 273 15.41 20.56 16.16
CA LYS A 273 14.04 20.57 15.62
C LYS A 273 13.98 20.75 14.10
N ASP A 274 14.86 21.60 13.57
CA ASP A 274 14.91 21.99 12.15
C ASP A 274 16.07 21.30 11.41
N SER A 275 16.78 20.37 12.06
CA SER A 275 17.87 19.62 11.42
C SER A 275 17.34 18.35 10.75
N LYS A 276 17.98 17.96 9.64
CA LYS A 276 17.68 16.70 8.95
C LYS A 276 17.92 15.49 9.88
N VAL A 277 18.94 15.58 10.72
CA VAL A 277 19.27 14.56 11.74
C VAL A 277 18.14 14.45 12.77
N GLY A 278 17.60 15.56 13.26
CA GLY A 278 16.48 15.56 14.19
C GLY A 278 15.19 15.01 13.58
N LEU A 279 14.93 15.23 12.29
CA LEU A 279 13.83 14.57 11.57
C LEU A 279 14.01 13.05 11.54
N GLN A 280 15.21 12.56 11.20
CA GLN A 280 15.54 11.14 11.15
C GLN A 280 15.41 10.44 12.51
N ILE A 281 15.87 11.08 13.59
CA ILE A 281 15.74 10.53 14.95
C ILE A 281 14.25 10.43 15.34
N ARG A 282 13.45 11.47 15.08
CA ARG A 282 12.00 11.43 15.35
C ARG A 282 11.28 10.36 14.56
N ALA A 283 11.56 10.25 13.27
CA ALA A 283 10.92 9.27 12.40
C ALA A 283 11.22 7.83 12.87
N LEU A 284 12.47 7.53 13.20
CA LEU A 284 12.88 6.21 13.66
C LEU A 284 12.26 5.86 15.02
N ARG A 285 12.24 6.80 15.97
CA ARG A 285 11.54 6.61 17.24
C ARG A 285 10.05 6.40 17.04
N LYS A 286 9.42 7.21 16.20
CA LYS A 286 7.99 7.09 15.88
C LYS A 286 7.67 5.71 15.30
N VAL A 287 8.54 5.15 14.45
CA VAL A 287 8.42 3.76 13.98
C VAL A 287 8.51 2.77 15.14
N TRP A 288 9.51 2.88 16.02
CA TRP A 288 9.64 1.99 17.18
C TRP A 288 8.45 2.05 18.14
N ASP A 289 7.98 3.25 18.46
CA ASP A 289 6.80 3.48 19.29
C ASP A 289 5.58 2.85 18.62
N MET A 290 5.39 3.05 17.30
CA MET A 290 4.27 2.47 16.56
C MET A 290 4.38 0.94 16.45
N VAL A 291 5.55 0.37 16.17
CA VAL A 291 5.72 -1.09 16.10
C VAL A 291 5.36 -1.75 17.44
N SER A 292 5.64 -1.09 18.57
CA SER A 292 5.33 -1.60 19.90
C SER A 292 3.89 -1.35 20.38
N SER A 293 3.26 -0.25 19.95
CA SER A 293 1.94 0.19 20.45
C SER A 293 0.79 0.10 19.43
N ASP A 294 1.10 0.14 18.15
CA ASP A 294 0.16 0.26 17.02
C ASP A 294 0.78 -0.36 15.73
N SER A 295 0.96 -1.68 15.74
CA SER A 295 1.70 -2.45 14.73
C SER A 295 1.17 -2.30 13.30
N ASP A 296 -0.07 -1.83 13.15
CA ASP A 296 -0.73 -1.70 11.85
C ASP A 296 -0.44 -0.34 11.18
N ARG A 297 0.19 0.61 11.90
CA ARG A 297 0.56 1.95 11.37
C ARG A 297 2.03 2.10 11.01
N ALA A 298 2.85 1.11 11.30
CA ALA A 298 4.24 1.05 10.88
C ALA A 298 4.59 -0.37 10.45
N CYS A 299 5.19 -0.52 9.27
CA CYS A 299 5.68 -1.80 8.81
C CYS A 299 7.20 -1.77 8.65
N TYR A 300 7.84 -2.92 8.77
CA TYR A 300 9.26 -3.11 8.51
C TYR A 300 9.48 -4.39 7.73
N GLY A 301 10.63 -4.50 7.07
CA GLY A 301 10.89 -5.62 6.18
C GLY A 301 10.62 -5.31 4.71
N PRO A 302 11.43 -5.84 3.77
CA PRO A 302 11.29 -5.52 2.34
C PRO A 302 9.90 -5.82 1.79
N LYS A 303 9.34 -7.00 2.07
CA LYS A 303 8.04 -7.42 1.53
C LYS A 303 6.89 -6.55 2.03
N SER A 304 6.86 -6.26 3.33
CA SER A 304 5.79 -5.48 3.95
C SER A 304 5.81 -4.02 3.48
N VAL A 305 7.01 -3.44 3.34
CA VAL A 305 7.18 -2.07 2.84
C VAL A 305 6.85 -1.97 1.35
N GLU A 306 7.23 -2.95 0.54
CA GLU A 306 6.86 -2.99 -0.88
C GLU A 306 5.36 -3.09 -1.08
N SER A 307 4.69 -3.99 -0.35
CA SER A 307 3.23 -4.11 -0.39
C SER A 307 2.55 -2.81 0.06
N ALA A 308 3.05 -2.17 1.12
CA ALA A 308 2.56 -0.85 1.54
C ALA A 308 2.71 0.23 0.47
N GLN A 309 3.79 0.19 -0.32
CA GLN A 309 4.00 1.13 -1.42
C GLN A 309 3.11 0.83 -2.62
N GLU A 310 2.86 -0.44 -2.95
CA GLU A 310 1.89 -0.83 -3.99
C GLU A 310 0.49 -0.28 -3.69
N MET A 311 0.13 -0.25 -2.40
CA MET A 311 -1.11 0.34 -1.91
C MET A 311 -1.06 1.89 -1.82
N GLY A 312 0.08 2.52 -2.14
CA GLY A 312 0.29 3.96 -2.02
C GLY A 312 0.16 4.50 -0.59
N ALA A 313 0.36 3.63 0.41
CA ALA A 313 0.05 3.90 1.81
C ALA A 313 1.19 4.56 2.59
N ILE A 314 2.40 4.66 2.02
CA ILE A 314 3.58 5.14 2.73
C ILE A 314 3.57 6.66 2.88
N GLU A 315 3.53 7.14 4.13
CA GLU A 315 3.73 8.55 4.49
C GLU A 315 5.23 8.87 4.60
N THR A 316 5.98 8.04 5.31
CA THR A 316 7.42 8.22 5.51
C THR A 316 8.14 6.88 5.37
N LEU A 317 9.02 6.76 4.38
CA LEU A 317 9.93 5.63 4.21
C LEU A 317 11.25 5.90 4.93
N LEU A 318 11.71 4.94 5.72
CA LEU A 318 13.03 4.91 6.33
C LEU A 318 13.83 3.78 5.68
N ILE A 319 14.99 4.10 5.11
CA ILE A 319 15.84 3.11 4.43
C ILE A 319 17.32 3.34 4.74
N SER A 320 18.06 2.27 5.01
CA SER A 320 19.52 2.34 5.16
C SER A 320 20.22 2.57 3.81
N ASP A 321 21.34 3.26 3.85
CA ASP A 321 22.20 3.46 2.69
C ASP A 321 22.82 2.16 2.19
N GLU A 322 23.05 1.16 3.04
CA GLU A 322 23.47 -0.19 2.63
C GLU A 322 22.50 -0.81 1.61
N LEU A 323 21.18 -0.63 1.82
CA LEU A 323 20.16 -1.12 0.89
C LEU A 323 19.98 -0.17 -0.30
N TYR A 324 19.94 1.14 -0.05
CA TYR A 324 19.69 2.14 -1.09
C TYR A 324 20.86 2.32 -2.07
N ARG A 325 22.10 2.20 -1.58
CA ARG A 325 23.36 2.34 -2.33
C ARG A 325 24.14 1.03 -2.46
N SER A 326 23.47 -0.11 -2.26
CA SER A 326 24.07 -1.44 -2.33
C SER A 326 25.01 -1.66 -3.52
N ASP A 327 26.10 -2.39 -3.29
CA ASP A 327 27.04 -2.85 -4.32
C ASP A 327 26.36 -3.80 -5.33
N GLU A 328 25.35 -4.52 -4.87
CA GLU A 328 24.55 -5.39 -5.72
C GLU A 328 23.59 -4.56 -6.59
N VAL A 329 23.82 -4.57 -7.90
CA VAL A 329 23.06 -3.80 -8.89
C VAL A 329 21.55 -4.08 -8.83
N ALA A 330 21.17 -5.33 -8.56
CA ALA A 330 19.76 -5.73 -8.44
C ALA A 330 19.10 -5.06 -7.23
N THR A 331 19.74 -5.15 -6.07
CA THR A 331 19.30 -4.57 -4.79
C THR A 331 19.22 -3.05 -4.87
N ARG A 332 20.24 -2.39 -5.43
CA ARG A 332 20.26 -0.94 -5.64
C ARG A 332 19.13 -0.46 -6.57
N LYS A 333 18.86 -1.17 -7.67
CA LYS A 333 17.75 -0.83 -8.57
C LYS A 333 16.40 -1.01 -7.88
N ARG A 334 16.22 -2.11 -7.14
CA ARG A 334 14.99 -2.43 -6.41
C ARG A 334 14.61 -1.31 -5.44
N TYR A 335 15.51 -0.95 -4.54
CA TYR A 335 15.26 0.10 -3.55
C TYR A 335 15.30 1.52 -4.13
N GLY A 336 16.08 1.74 -5.20
CA GLY A 336 16.03 2.99 -5.97
C GLY A 336 14.66 3.24 -6.59
N CYS A 337 14.04 2.21 -7.17
CA CYS A 337 12.67 2.29 -7.69
C CYS A 337 11.65 2.50 -6.56
N LEU A 338 11.80 1.82 -5.42
CA LEU A 338 10.91 1.98 -4.27
C LEU A 338 10.91 3.42 -3.72
N VAL A 339 12.10 4.00 -3.51
CA VAL A 339 12.23 5.39 -3.04
C VAL A 339 11.60 6.38 -4.03
N LYS A 340 11.79 6.14 -5.33
CA LYS A 340 11.14 6.96 -6.37
C LYS A 340 9.62 6.84 -6.30
N ALA A 341 9.09 5.62 -6.22
CA ALA A 341 7.66 5.38 -6.14
C ALA A 341 7.03 6.07 -4.91
N VAL A 342 7.67 6.00 -3.73
CA VAL A 342 7.19 6.69 -2.52
C VAL A 342 7.08 8.20 -2.74
N ARG A 343 8.10 8.81 -3.35
CA ARG A 343 8.11 10.24 -3.65
C ARG A 343 7.05 10.63 -4.69
N ASP A 344 6.88 9.81 -5.73
CA ASP A 344 5.86 10.03 -6.76
C ASP A 344 4.44 9.92 -6.17
N SER A 345 4.23 9.08 -5.15
CA SER A 345 2.98 9.00 -4.36
C SER A 345 2.80 10.14 -3.34
N GLY A 346 3.74 11.08 -3.26
CA GLY A 346 3.71 12.22 -2.32
C GLY A 346 4.19 11.90 -0.90
N GLY A 347 4.80 10.74 -0.67
CA GLY A 347 5.44 10.36 0.59
C GLY A 347 6.89 10.86 0.71
N GLU A 348 7.38 10.95 1.95
CA GLU A 348 8.77 11.35 2.22
C GLU A 348 9.68 10.13 2.34
N ALA A 349 10.90 10.18 1.77
CA ALA A 349 11.87 9.10 1.87
C ALA A 349 13.16 9.56 2.54
N LEU A 350 13.44 9.01 3.72
CA LEU A 350 14.58 9.31 4.58
C LEU A 350 15.63 8.20 4.45
N VAL A 351 16.80 8.57 3.90
CA VAL A 351 17.94 7.65 3.78
C VAL A 351 18.86 7.82 4.98
N TYR A 352 19.08 6.75 5.73
CA TYR A 352 19.93 6.68 6.92
C TYR A 352 21.31 6.20 6.52
N SER A 353 22.35 6.96 6.88
CA SER A 353 23.73 6.55 6.65
C SER A 353 24.16 5.52 7.69
N SER A 354 24.76 4.42 7.24
CA SER A 354 25.37 3.36 8.05
C SER A 354 26.36 3.89 9.09
N MET A 355 26.99 5.04 8.82
CA MET A 355 27.92 5.71 9.73
C MET A 355 27.24 6.56 10.83
N HIS A 356 25.92 6.58 10.88
CA HIS A 356 25.15 7.24 11.93
C HIS A 356 24.62 6.18 12.90
N VAL A 357 24.67 6.48 14.21
CA VAL A 357 24.24 5.58 15.29
C VAL A 357 22.78 5.08 15.14
N MET A 358 21.97 5.79 14.37
CA MET A 358 20.56 5.47 14.10
C MET A 358 20.39 4.38 13.02
N ALA A 359 21.36 4.22 12.12
CA ALA A 359 21.29 3.18 11.09
C ALA A 359 21.40 1.79 11.71
N GLU A 360 22.17 1.61 12.78
CA GLU A 360 22.25 0.36 13.52
C GLU A 360 20.87 -0.08 14.05
N GLN A 361 20.08 0.86 14.58
CA GLN A 361 18.71 0.60 15.05
C GLN A 361 17.75 0.29 13.90
N LEU A 362 17.88 0.95 12.75
CA LEU A 362 17.09 0.62 11.57
C LEU A 362 17.49 -0.76 11.00
N GLN A 363 18.77 -1.13 11.11
CA GLN A 363 19.27 -2.43 10.67
C GLN A 363 18.69 -3.58 11.50
N GLN A 364 18.43 -3.37 12.80
CA GLN A 364 17.68 -4.32 13.63
C GLN A 364 16.26 -4.56 13.10
N LEU A 365 15.67 -3.60 12.39
CA LEU A 365 14.41 -3.71 11.66
C LEU A 365 14.61 -4.10 10.19
N THR A 366 15.68 -4.84 9.86
CA THR A 366 16.07 -5.29 8.50
C THR A 366 16.53 -4.18 7.54
N GLY A 367 16.84 -2.99 8.04
CA GLY A 367 17.36 -1.86 7.25
C GLY A 367 16.30 -1.05 6.51
N ILE A 368 15.01 -1.43 6.60
CA ILE A 368 13.91 -0.73 5.95
C ILE A 368 12.63 -0.77 6.79
N ALA A 369 12.00 0.39 6.94
CA ALA A 369 10.72 0.56 7.62
C ALA A 369 9.88 1.69 7.00
N ALA A 370 8.57 1.68 7.22
CA ALA A 370 7.67 2.70 6.71
C ALA A 370 6.60 3.05 7.74
N ILE A 371 6.29 4.36 7.84
CA ILE A 371 5.13 4.88 8.54
C ILE A 371 3.99 5.00 7.53
N LEU A 372 2.83 4.43 7.85
CA LEU A 372 1.67 4.41 6.96
C LEU A 372 0.73 5.59 7.21
N SER A 373 0.16 6.11 6.13
CA SER A 373 -0.75 7.23 6.13
C SER A 373 -2.11 6.85 6.71
N LEU A 374 -2.60 7.67 7.64
CA LEU A 374 -3.98 7.60 8.16
C LEU A 374 -5.05 7.73 7.05
N LYS A 375 -4.72 8.32 5.90
CA LYS A 375 -5.64 8.43 4.77
C LYS A 375 -5.92 7.08 4.12
N TYR A 376 -4.92 6.20 4.07
CA TYR A 376 -5.04 4.86 3.50
C TYR A 376 -5.98 3.99 4.33
N ILE A 377 -5.75 3.89 5.65
CA ILE A 377 -6.59 3.10 6.56
C ILE A 377 -8.06 3.55 6.46
N LYS A 378 -8.29 4.86 6.37
CA LYS A 378 -9.63 5.44 6.18
C LYS A 378 -10.27 5.04 4.85
N LEU A 379 -9.53 5.10 3.74
CA LEU A 379 -10.04 4.74 2.42
C LEU A 379 -10.34 3.24 2.31
N SER A 380 -9.44 2.40 2.81
CA SER A 380 -9.60 0.94 2.86
C SER A 380 -10.79 0.53 3.72
N ALA A 381 -10.98 1.17 4.88
CA ALA A 381 -12.14 0.93 5.73
C ALA A 381 -13.49 1.26 5.04
N ILE A 382 -13.59 2.38 4.31
CA ILE A 382 -14.81 2.70 3.53
C ILE A 382 -15.03 1.66 2.43
N SER A 383 -13.97 1.37 1.66
CA SER A 383 -14.03 0.43 0.54
C SER A 383 -14.48 -0.95 1.01
N LEU A 384 -13.95 -1.42 2.13
CA LEU A 384 -14.30 -2.69 2.74
C LEU A 384 -15.77 -2.72 3.16
N ILE A 385 -16.30 -1.66 3.76
CA ILE A 385 -17.72 -1.58 4.13
C ILE A 385 -18.60 -1.61 2.91
N ASN A 386 -18.36 -0.74 1.94
CA ASN A 386 -19.21 -0.65 0.77
C ASN A 386 -19.17 -1.94 -0.05
N SER A 387 -17.97 -2.50 -0.24
CA SER A 387 -17.77 -3.67 -1.09
C SER A 387 -18.25 -4.97 -0.45
N VAL A 388 -18.12 -5.14 0.88
CA VAL A 388 -18.50 -6.37 1.58
C VAL A 388 -19.87 -6.25 2.22
N VAL A 389 -20.03 -5.36 3.20
CA VAL A 389 -21.27 -5.21 3.98
C VAL A 389 -22.37 -4.58 3.13
N GLY A 390 -22.03 -3.50 2.43
CA GLY A 390 -22.91 -2.76 1.53
C GLY A 390 -23.44 -3.61 0.40
N THR A 391 -22.55 -4.24 -0.38
CA THR A 391 -22.93 -5.11 -1.51
C THR A 391 -23.81 -6.28 -1.07
N PHE A 392 -23.52 -6.92 0.06
CA PHE A 392 -24.34 -8.02 0.59
C PHE A 392 -25.77 -7.55 0.88
N ALA A 393 -25.90 -6.47 1.66
CA ALA A 393 -27.19 -5.94 2.05
C ALA A 393 -27.97 -5.37 0.84
N PHE A 394 -27.28 -4.68 -0.06
CA PHE A 394 -27.84 -4.13 -1.29
C PHE A 394 -28.38 -5.23 -2.20
N GLY A 395 -27.59 -6.29 -2.46
CA GLY A 395 -27.99 -7.40 -3.31
C GLY A 395 -29.22 -8.13 -2.75
N PHE A 396 -29.25 -8.37 -1.44
CA PHE A 396 -30.38 -9.01 -0.78
C PHE A 396 -31.66 -8.15 -0.89
N MET A 397 -31.56 -6.85 -0.60
CA MET A 397 -32.69 -5.91 -0.68
C MET A 397 -33.20 -5.72 -2.11
N LEU A 398 -32.29 -5.59 -3.09
CA LEU A 398 -32.63 -5.48 -4.51
C LEU A 398 -33.36 -6.74 -4.99
N GLY A 399 -32.84 -7.91 -4.63
CA GLY A 399 -33.43 -9.19 -4.96
C GLY A 399 -34.85 -9.33 -4.39
N MET A 400 -35.04 -9.09 -3.08
CA MET A 400 -36.37 -9.10 -2.45
C MET A 400 -37.32 -8.09 -3.08
N GLY A 401 -36.83 -6.90 -3.42
CA GLY A 401 -37.63 -5.86 -4.09
C GLY A 401 -38.16 -6.29 -5.46
N SER A 402 -37.44 -7.16 -6.18
CA SER A 402 -37.81 -7.61 -7.53
C SER A 402 -39.11 -8.42 -7.58
N ALA A 403 -39.54 -9.07 -6.49
CA ALA A 403 -40.86 -9.70 -6.40
C ALA A 403 -42.02 -8.70 -6.62
N THR A 404 -41.82 -7.42 -6.25
CA THR A 404 -42.77 -6.34 -6.52
C THR A 404 -42.96 -6.13 -8.02
N GLU A 405 -41.90 -6.30 -8.82
CA GLU A 405 -41.94 -6.16 -10.27
C GLU A 405 -42.79 -7.24 -10.93
N THR A 406 -42.67 -8.49 -10.47
CA THR A 406 -43.52 -9.60 -10.93
C THR A 406 -44.99 -9.29 -10.68
N LEU A 407 -45.33 -8.89 -9.46
CA LEU A 407 -46.72 -8.77 -9.01
C LEU A 407 -47.39 -7.51 -9.49
N CYS A 408 -46.71 -6.37 -9.40
CA CYS A 408 -47.21 -5.12 -9.98
C CYS A 408 -47.32 -5.23 -11.49
N GLY A 409 -46.37 -5.89 -12.19
CA GLY A 409 -46.44 -6.03 -13.63
C GLY A 409 -47.57 -6.96 -14.09
N GLN A 410 -47.73 -8.13 -13.47
CA GLN A 410 -48.84 -9.03 -13.76
C GLN A 410 -50.20 -8.37 -13.47
N ALA A 411 -50.32 -7.64 -12.36
CA ALA A 411 -51.54 -6.91 -12.01
C ALA A 411 -51.84 -5.76 -12.97
N PHE A 412 -50.81 -5.02 -13.38
CA PHE A 412 -50.93 -3.94 -14.35
C PHE A 412 -51.39 -4.48 -15.71
N GLY A 413 -50.78 -5.57 -16.18
CA GLY A 413 -51.21 -6.27 -17.39
C GLY A 413 -52.65 -6.78 -17.31
N ALA A 414 -53.07 -7.29 -16.15
CA ALA A 414 -54.45 -7.76 -15.93
C ALA A 414 -55.49 -6.64 -15.72
N GLY A 415 -55.09 -5.36 -15.80
CA GLY A 415 -55.96 -4.21 -15.56
C GLY A 415 -56.31 -3.96 -14.09
N GLN A 416 -55.70 -4.67 -13.15
CA GLN A 416 -55.94 -4.54 -11.70
C GLN A 416 -55.05 -3.44 -11.10
N VAL A 417 -55.16 -2.22 -11.62
CA VAL A 417 -54.24 -1.11 -11.29
C VAL A 417 -54.30 -0.73 -9.79
N GLU A 418 -55.46 -0.86 -9.15
CA GLU A 418 -55.63 -0.62 -7.69
C GLU A 418 -54.70 -1.51 -6.84
N MET A 419 -54.46 -2.76 -7.25
CA MET A 419 -53.67 -3.72 -6.49
C MET A 419 -52.18 -3.39 -6.46
N LEU A 420 -51.68 -2.56 -7.38
CA LEU A 420 -50.28 -2.15 -7.39
C LEU A 420 -49.90 -1.42 -6.10
N GLY A 421 -50.76 -0.52 -5.61
CA GLY A 421 -50.54 0.21 -4.36
C GLY A 421 -50.52 -0.72 -3.14
N VAL A 422 -51.34 -1.77 -3.16
CA VAL A 422 -51.37 -2.80 -2.10
C VAL A 422 -50.08 -3.62 -2.10
N TYR A 423 -49.59 -4.03 -3.29
CA TYR A 423 -48.32 -4.76 -3.41
C TYR A 423 -47.12 -3.91 -3.05
N LEU A 424 -47.12 -2.61 -3.39
CA LEU A 424 -46.12 -1.65 -2.96
C LEU A 424 -46.02 -1.60 -1.43
N GLN A 425 -47.16 -1.41 -0.75
CA GLN A 425 -47.21 -1.36 0.72
C GLN A 425 -46.79 -2.67 1.37
N ARG A 426 -47.21 -3.80 0.79
CA ARG A 426 -46.80 -5.13 1.25
C ARG A 426 -45.29 -5.30 1.16
N SER A 427 -44.70 -4.87 0.05
CA SER A 427 -43.27 -4.90 -0.17
C SER A 427 -42.51 -3.97 0.79
N TRP A 428 -43.01 -2.75 1.05
CA TRP A 428 -42.45 -1.88 2.09
C TRP A 428 -42.43 -2.54 3.46
N ALA A 429 -43.52 -3.20 3.87
CA ALA A 429 -43.56 -3.89 5.15
C ALA A 429 -42.50 -5.01 5.23
N ILE A 430 -42.40 -5.83 4.17
CA ILE A 430 -41.44 -6.93 4.11
C ILE A 430 -40.00 -6.40 4.12
N LEU A 431 -39.66 -5.47 3.22
CA LEU A 431 -38.30 -4.95 3.12
C LEU A 431 -37.91 -4.11 4.34
N SER A 432 -38.85 -3.45 5.01
CA SER A 432 -38.58 -2.76 6.27
C SER A 432 -38.17 -3.76 7.35
N VAL A 433 -38.92 -4.85 7.52
CA VAL A 433 -38.56 -5.93 8.46
C VAL A 433 -37.22 -6.56 8.07
N THR A 434 -37.00 -6.87 6.79
CA THR A 434 -35.71 -7.39 6.31
C THR A 434 -34.56 -6.42 6.62
N SER A 435 -34.75 -5.12 6.39
CA SER A 435 -33.71 -4.13 6.69
C SER A 435 -33.36 -4.11 8.18
N LEU A 436 -34.35 -4.23 9.07
CA LEU A 436 -34.11 -4.35 10.51
C LEU A 436 -33.35 -5.63 10.87
N LEU A 437 -33.64 -6.75 10.20
CA LEU A 437 -32.94 -8.03 10.41
C LEU A 437 -31.48 -8.01 9.91
N LEU A 438 -31.18 -7.24 8.87
CA LEU A 438 -29.84 -7.11 8.30
C LEU A 438 -29.02 -5.97 8.94
N MET A 439 -29.67 -5.02 9.63
CA MET A 439 -29.02 -3.91 10.32
C MET A 439 -27.90 -4.33 11.30
N PRO A 440 -28.01 -5.43 12.07
CA PRO A 440 -26.92 -5.91 12.91
C PRO A 440 -25.59 -6.11 12.16
N ILE A 441 -25.61 -6.41 10.86
CA ILE A 441 -24.38 -6.57 10.06
C ILE A 441 -23.59 -5.25 9.97
N TYR A 442 -24.29 -4.10 9.97
CA TYR A 442 -23.66 -2.78 10.01
C TYR A 442 -23.20 -2.41 11.43
N ILE A 443 -24.04 -2.66 12.44
CA ILE A 443 -23.73 -2.34 13.85
C ILE A 443 -22.53 -3.15 14.34
N PHE A 444 -22.46 -4.42 13.98
CA PHE A 444 -21.40 -5.35 14.35
C PHE A 444 -20.36 -5.53 13.23
N ALA A 445 -20.19 -4.53 12.35
CA ALA A 445 -19.25 -4.63 11.23
C ALA A 445 -17.81 -4.89 11.71
N ALA A 446 -17.31 -4.21 12.74
CA ALA A 446 -15.97 -4.45 13.28
C ALA A 446 -15.73 -5.90 13.71
N PRO A 447 -16.53 -6.49 14.64
CA PRO A 447 -16.31 -7.88 15.05
C PRO A 447 -16.54 -8.88 13.91
N ILE A 448 -17.48 -8.63 12.99
CA ILE A 448 -17.68 -9.49 11.81
C ILE A 448 -16.45 -9.46 10.90
N LEU A 449 -15.90 -8.28 10.61
CA LEU A 449 -14.71 -8.15 9.76
C LEU A 449 -13.48 -8.77 10.41
N LYS A 450 -13.29 -8.58 11.72
CA LYS A 450 -12.22 -9.26 12.49
C LYS A 450 -12.37 -10.78 12.43
N PHE A 451 -13.59 -11.29 12.57
CA PHE A 451 -13.88 -12.72 12.43
C PHE A 451 -13.57 -13.26 11.03
N LEU A 452 -13.79 -12.45 9.99
CA LEU A 452 -13.44 -12.77 8.60
C LEU A 452 -11.93 -12.62 8.30
N GLY A 453 -11.10 -12.31 9.30
CA GLY A 453 -9.64 -12.24 9.18
C GLY A 453 -9.08 -10.88 8.73
N GLN A 454 -9.88 -9.81 8.79
CA GLN A 454 -9.38 -8.46 8.49
C GLN A 454 -8.48 -7.92 9.60
N GLN A 455 -7.53 -7.05 9.22
CA GLN A 455 -6.66 -6.34 10.17
C GLN A 455 -7.49 -5.51 11.15
N HIS A 456 -7.04 -5.43 12.41
CA HIS A 456 -7.86 -4.90 13.49
C HIS A 456 -8.11 -3.39 13.32
N ASP A 457 -7.10 -2.65 12.91
CA ASP A 457 -7.18 -1.22 12.61
C ASP A 457 -8.18 -0.89 11.48
N ILE A 458 -8.14 -1.63 10.37
CA ILE A 458 -9.07 -1.45 9.24
C ILE A 458 -10.48 -1.85 9.66
N ALA A 459 -10.63 -2.97 10.37
CA ALA A 459 -11.92 -3.46 10.84
C ALA A 459 -12.56 -2.52 11.87
N ASP A 460 -11.78 -1.93 12.79
CA ASP A 460 -12.29 -0.97 13.78
C ASP A 460 -12.67 0.36 13.14
N ARG A 461 -11.87 0.85 12.18
CA ARG A 461 -12.21 2.04 11.40
C ARG A 461 -13.45 1.81 10.54
N ALA A 462 -13.57 0.63 9.94
CA ALA A 462 -14.79 0.21 9.28
C ALA A 462 -15.96 0.22 10.29
N GLY A 463 -15.86 -0.50 11.41
CA GLY A 463 -16.92 -0.52 12.42
C GLY A 463 -17.37 0.87 12.91
N SER A 464 -16.48 1.87 12.92
CA SER A 464 -16.87 3.25 13.23
C SER A 464 -17.61 3.97 12.10
N PHE A 465 -17.37 3.61 10.84
CA PHE A 465 -18.01 4.17 9.65
C PHE A 465 -19.33 3.47 9.29
N ALA A 466 -19.44 2.15 9.52
CA ALA A 466 -20.61 1.36 9.11
C ALA A 466 -21.94 1.88 9.69
N PRO A 467 -22.03 2.32 10.96
CA PRO A 467 -23.26 2.92 11.49
C PRO A 467 -23.67 4.22 10.78
N LEU A 468 -22.71 4.96 10.22
CA LEU A 468 -22.98 6.24 9.54
C LEU A 468 -23.70 6.07 8.21
N VAL A 469 -23.72 4.87 7.63
CA VAL A 469 -24.41 4.60 6.35
C VAL A 469 -25.71 3.79 6.52
N ILE A 470 -26.12 3.53 7.77
CA ILE A 470 -27.41 2.87 8.08
C ILE A 470 -28.60 3.66 7.50
N PRO A 471 -28.65 5.01 7.54
CA PRO A 471 -29.78 5.73 6.97
C PRO A 471 -29.95 5.47 5.47
N GLN A 472 -28.87 5.44 4.69
CA GLN A 472 -28.91 5.04 3.28
C GLN A 472 -29.47 3.63 3.13
N PHE A 473 -28.99 2.68 3.92
CA PHE A 473 -29.44 1.30 3.85
C PHE A 473 -30.96 1.16 4.11
N LEU A 474 -31.49 1.88 5.11
CA LEU A 474 -32.92 1.91 5.40
C LEU A 474 -33.74 2.52 4.25
N SER A 475 -33.19 3.49 3.52
CA SER A 475 -33.88 4.07 2.37
C SER A 475 -34.18 3.03 1.28
N LEU A 476 -33.36 1.97 1.14
CA LEU A 476 -33.56 0.90 0.16
C LEU A 476 -34.87 0.15 0.34
N ALA A 477 -35.39 0.06 1.58
CA ALA A 477 -36.64 -0.60 1.88
C ALA A 477 -37.84 0.07 1.21
N PHE A 478 -37.76 1.39 1.00
CA PHE A 478 -38.77 2.17 0.32
C PHE A 478 -38.42 2.40 -1.15
N ASN A 479 -37.14 2.61 -1.45
CA ASN A 479 -36.64 2.92 -2.78
C ASN A 479 -36.96 1.79 -3.78
N PHE A 480 -36.51 0.56 -3.50
CA PHE A 480 -36.66 -0.53 -4.46
C PHE A 480 -38.12 -0.85 -4.79
N PRO A 481 -39.04 -1.00 -3.82
CA PRO A 481 -40.44 -1.27 -4.15
C PRO A 481 -41.09 -0.12 -4.92
N THR A 482 -40.78 1.13 -4.58
CA THR A 482 -41.32 2.30 -5.28
C THR A 482 -40.81 2.37 -6.72
N GLN A 483 -39.52 2.09 -6.91
CA GLN A 483 -38.91 1.98 -8.23
C GLN A 483 -39.60 0.90 -9.07
N LYS A 484 -39.82 -0.30 -8.50
CA LYS A 484 -40.51 -1.40 -9.18
C LYS A 484 -41.98 -1.12 -9.48
N PHE A 485 -42.69 -0.44 -8.58
CA PHE A 485 -44.05 0.05 -8.81
C PHE A 485 -44.13 0.99 -10.03
N LEU A 486 -43.18 1.93 -10.14
CA LEU A 486 -43.12 2.86 -11.28
C LEU A 486 -42.68 2.15 -12.57
N GLN A 487 -41.73 1.22 -12.48
CA GLN A 487 -41.26 0.41 -13.62
C GLN A 487 -42.38 -0.46 -14.21
N ALA A 488 -43.17 -1.13 -13.38
CA ALA A 488 -44.31 -1.96 -13.83
C ALA A 488 -45.30 -1.19 -14.72
N GLN A 489 -45.49 0.10 -14.44
CA GLN A 489 -46.35 1.03 -15.18
C GLN A 489 -45.65 1.75 -16.34
N SER A 490 -44.41 1.35 -16.68
CA SER A 490 -43.57 2.00 -17.68
C SER A 490 -43.27 3.49 -17.42
N LYS A 491 -43.34 3.96 -16.16
CA LYS A 491 -43.01 5.36 -15.76
C LYS A 491 -41.50 5.57 -15.56
N VAL A 492 -40.68 4.94 -16.41
CA VAL A 492 -39.21 4.88 -16.26
C VAL A 492 -38.51 6.22 -16.47
N ASN A 493 -39.08 7.11 -17.29
CA ASN A 493 -38.50 8.45 -17.55
C ASN A 493 -38.37 9.29 -16.28
N ILE A 494 -39.34 9.16 -15.36
CA ILE A 494 -39.32 9.91 -14.09
C ILE A 494 -38.19 9.39 -13.19
N ILE A 495 -38.02 8.08 -13.13
CA ILE A 495 -36.93 7.44 -12.37
C ILE A 495 -35.57 7.90 -12.92
N ALA A 496 -35.44 7.97 -14.26
CA ALA A 496 -34.22 8.43 -14.91
C ALA A 496 -33.88 9.90 -14.58
N TRP A 497 -34.85 10.81 -14.66
CA TRP A 497 -34.65 12.22 -14.29
C TRP A 497 -34.31 12.39 -12.81
N ILE A 498 -35.02 11.70 -11.91
CA ILE A 498 -34.69 11.72 -10.48
C ILE A 498 -33.24 11.24 -10.25
N GLY A 499 -32.84 10.14 -10.88
CA GLY A 499 -31.47 9.62 -10.78
C GLY A 499 -30.42 10.60 -11.31
N PHE A 500 -30.69 11.25 -12.44
CA PHE A 500 -29.79 12.25 -13.03
C PHE A 500 -29.58 13.45 -12.11
N PHE A 501 -30.66 14.04 -11.58
CA PHE A 501 -30.55 15.17 -10.65
C PHE A 501 -29.92 14.76 -9.32
N ALA A 502 -30.20 13.55 -8.83
CA ALA A 502 -29.57 13.04 -7.63
C ALA A 502 -28.06 12.84 -7.80
N LEU A 503 -27.58 12.43 -8.97
CA LEU A 503 -26.15 12.35 -9.27
C LEU A 503 -25.47 13.72 -9.20
N ILE A 504 -26.08 14.76 -9.80
CA ILE A 504 -25.57 16.14 -9.72
C ILE A 504 -25.53 16.60 -8.26
N LEU A 505 -26.63 16.39 -7.53
CA LEU A 505 -26.71 16.73 -6.11
C LEU A 505 -25.63 16.00 -5.30
N HIS A 506 -25.38 14.72 -5.58
CA HIS A 506 -24.38 13.92 -4.88
C HIS A 506 -22.98 14.51 -5.05
N VAL A 507 -22.59 14.85 -6.28
CA VAL A 507 -21.29 15.48 -6.58
C VAL A 507 -21.14 16.80 -5.84
N VAL A 508 -22.18 17.64 -5.85
CA VAL A 508 -22.18 18.93 -5.13
C VAL A 508 -22.07 18.72 -3.62
N MET A 509 -22.80 17.76 -3.06
CA MET A 509 -22.78 17.46 -1.62
C MET A 509 -21.43 16.88 -1.18
N LEU A 510 -20.81 16.00 -1.97
CA LEU A 510 -19.45 15.52 -1.72
C LEU A 510 -18.46 16.68 -1.72
N TRP A 511 -18.56 17.58 -2.70
CA TRP A 511 -17.69 18.76 -2.76
C TRP A 511 -17.86 19.65 -1.51
N LEU A 512 -19.11 19.95 -1.16
CA LEU A 512 -19.45 20.78 -0.01
C LEU A 512 -19.00 20.15 1.31
N PHE A 513 -19.37 18.90 1.58
CA PHE A 513 -19.12 18.28 2.88
C PHE A 513 -17.65 17.90 3.09
N ILE A 514 -16.94 17.50 2.04
CA ILE A 514 -15.54 17.08 2.16
C ILE A 514 -14.60 18.29 2.10
N TYR A 515 -14.75 19.18 1.13
CA TYR A 515 -13.77 20.27 0.92
C TYR A 515 -14.13 21.56 1.65
N VAL A 516 -15.41 21.96 1.63
CA VAL A 516 -15.83 23.24 2.22
C VAL A 516 -16.04 23.10 3.72
N LEU A 517 -16.83 22.11 4.16
CA LEU A 517 -17.14 21.89 5.57
C LEU A 517 -16.11 21.02 6.30
N GLN A 518 -15.17 20.41 5.58
CA GLN A 518 -14.08 19.59 6.13
C GLN A 518 -14.56 18.47 7.07
N LEU A 519 -15.75 17.90 6.81
CA LEU A 519 -16.34 16.82 7.61
C LEU A 519 -15.70 15.45 7.35
N GLY A 520 -14.74 15.37 6.42
CA GLY A 520 -14.00 14.17 6.09
C GLY A 520 -14.92 12.99 5.72
N LEU A 521 -14.68 11.83 6.35
CA LEU A 521 -15.44 10.60 6.13
C LEU A 521 -16.93 10.74 6.47
N THR A 522 -17.24 11.40 7.58
CA THR A 522 -18.62 11.65 8.00
C THR A 522 -19.35 12.49 6.96
N GLY A 523 -18.65 13.43 6.31
CA GLY A 523 -19.18 14.17 5.17
C GLY A 523 -19.54 13.29 3.97
N ALA A 524 -18.70 12.31 3.65
CA ALA A 524 -18.98 11.36 2.57
C ALA A 524 -20.20 10.47 2.89
N ALA A 525 -20.30 9.96 4.11
CA ALA A 525 -21.47 9.20 4.57
C ALA A 525 -22.75 10.05 4.52
N LEU A 526 -22.69 11.29 5.00
CA LEU A 526 -23.84 12.20 5.00
C LEU A 526 -24.31 12.52 3.57
N ALA A 527 -23.39 12.76 2.62
CA ALA A 527 -23.74 12.95 1.22
C ALA A 527 -24.46 11.72 0.65
N PHE A 528 -23.98 10.52 1.00
CA PHE A 528 -24.57 9.26 0.57
C PHE A 528 -25.98 9.05 1.14
N ASP A 529 -26.16 9.28 2.45
CA ASP A 529 -27.46 9.20 3.12
C ASP A 529 -28.47 10.18 2.54
N ILE A 530 -28.11 11.46 2.44
CA ILE A 530 -29.00 12.52 1.96
C ILE A 530 -29.42 12.23 0.52
N THR A 531 -28.48 11.91 -0.36
CA THR A 531 -28.78 11.63 -1.77
C THR A 531 -29.75 10.45 -1.90
N SER A 532 -29.53 9.38 -1.13
CA SER A 532 -30.38 8.17 -1.18
C SER A 532 -31.80 8.44 -0.70
N TRP A 533 -31.95 9.23 0.37
CA TRP A 533 -33.27 9.67 0.83
C TRP A 533 -33.93 10.66 -0.13
N VAL A 534 -33.18 11.57 -0.75
CA VAL A 534 -33.73 12.48 -1.77
C VAL A 534 -34.32 11.69 -2.94
N ILE A 535 -33.62 10.67 -3.45
CA ILE A 535 -34.16 9.78 -4.51
C ILE A 535 -35.45 9.11 -4.02
N THR A 536 -35.43 8.55 -2.81
CA THR A 536 -36.56 7.82 -2.23
C THR A 536 -37.78 8.72 -2.04
N LEU A 537 -37.60 9.89 -1.43
CA LEU A 537 -38.66 10.87 -1.20
C LEU A 537 -39.20 11.45 -2.51
N ALA A 538 -38.34 11.71 -3.50
CA ALA A 538 -38.77 12.19 -4.81
C ALA A 538 -39.65 11.14 -5.53
N GLN A 539 -39.28 9.87 -5.47
CA GLN A 539 -40.12 8.79 -6.03
C GLN A 539 -41.44 8.64 -5.27
N LEU A 540 -41.43 8.69 -3.93
CA LEU A 540 -42.64 8.64 -3.11
C LEU A 540 -43.57 9.81 -3.38
N ALA A 541 -43.04 11.03 -3.47
CA ALA A 541 -43.81 12.21 -3.84
C ALA A 541 -44.48 12.03 -5.21
N TYR A 542 -43.74 11.51 -6.19
CA TYR A 542 -44.32 11.21 -7.50
C TYR A 542 -45.48 10.21 -7.42
N VAL A 543 -45.31 9.13 -6.65
CA VAL A 543 -46.37 8.13 -6.44
C VAL A 543 -47.60 8.74 -5.77
N PHE A 544 -47.43 9.53 -4.70
CA PHE A 544 -48.56 10.07 -3.94
C PHE A 544 -49.34 11.16 -4.68
N PHE A 545 -48.67 12.00 -5.46
CA PHE A 545 -49.33 13.14 -6.09
C PHE A 545 -49.75 12.88 -7.55
N TRP A 546 -48.98 12.08 -8.32
CA TRP A 546 -49.20 11.88 -9.76
C TRP A 546 -49.69 10.48 -10.16
N CYS A 547 -49.53 9.45 -9.33
CA CYS A 547 -49.99 8.08 -9.64
C CYS A 547 -51.38 7.75 -9.06
N LYS A 548 -52.39 8.58 -9.32
CA LYS A 548 -53.74 8.44 -8.74
C LYS A 548 -54.47 7.13 -9.08
N GLU A 549 -54.15 6.50 -10.22
CA GLU A 549 -54.77 5.23 -10.63
C GLU A 549 -54.16 4.01 -9.91
N GLY A 550 -52.86 4.06 -9.59
CA GLY A 550 -52.14 2.95 -8.92
C GLY A 550 -52.05 3.09 -7.41
N TRP A 551 -52.30 4.29 -6.87
CA TRP A 551 -52.19 4.59 -5.45
C TRP A 551 -53.47 5.21 -4.90
N HIS A 552 -54.12 4.51 -3.98
CA HIS A 552 -55.36 4.92 -3.32
C HIS A 552 -55.19 5.16 -1.80
N GLY A 553 -53.95 5.33 -1.34
CA GLY A 553 -53.64 5.46 0.09
C GLY A 553 -53.36 4.14 0.79
N LEU A 554 -53.16 4.21 2.12
CA LEU A 554 -52.80 3.06 2.95
C LEU A 554 -53.97 2.06 3.06
N SER A 555 -53.65 0.77 2.96
CA SER A 555 -54.63 -0.31 2.97
C SER A 555 -54.18 -1.50 3.82
N TRP A 556 -55.06 -1.95 4.73
CA TRP A 556 -54.85 -3.16 5.53
C TRP A 556 -54.76 -4.44 4.69
N LYS A 557 -55.21 -4.41 3.41
CA LYS A 557 -55.01 -5.51 2.45
C LYS A 557 -53.52 -5.85 2.26
N ALA A 558 -52.63 -4.88 2.50
CA ALA A 558 -51.18 -5.08 2.38
C ALA A 558 -50.66 -6.17 3.33
N LEU A 559 -51.23 -6.30 4.53
CA LEU A 559 -50.79 -7.27 5.56
C LEU A 559 -51.45 -8.65 5.43
N LYS A 560 -52.51 -8.76 4.64
CA LYS A 560 -53.23 -10.03 4.44
C LYS A 560 -52.41 -10.98 3.56
N ASP A 561 -52.32 -12.24 3.98
CA ASP A 561 -51.64 -13.33 3.24
C ASP A 561 -50.23 -12.95 2.76
N ILE A 562 -49.41 -12.40 3.67
CA ILE A 562 -48.07 -11.87 3.36
C ILE A 562 -47.03 -12.97 3.09
N TRP A 563 -47.19 -14.15 3.69
CA TRP A 563 -46.18 -15.22 3.66
C TRP A 563 -45.81 -15.71 2.24
N PRO A 564 -46.77 -15.95 1.32
CA PRO A 564 -46.43 -16.27 -0.07
C PRO A 564 -45.59 -15.17 -0.77
N PHE A 565 -45.82 -13.89 -0.46
CA PHE A 565 -45.03 -12.79 -1.00
C PHE A 565 -43.62 -12.80 -0.41
N VAL A 566 -43.50 -13.02 0.91
CA VAL A 566 -42.20 -13.18 1.59
C VAL A 566 -41.39 -14.30 0.95
N ARG A 567 -42.02 -15.47 0.73
CA ARG A 567 -41.37 -16.61 0.08
C ARG A 567 -40.87 -16.24 -1.32
N LEU A 568 -41.71 -15.63 -2.15
CA LEU A 568 -41.31 -15.21 -3.50
C LEU A 568 -40.13 -14.21 -3.45
N SER A 569 -40.20 -13.23 -2.54
CA SER A 569 -39.15 -12.23 -2.35
C SER A 569 -37.83 -12.85 -1.90
N LEU A 570 -37.89 -13.84 -0.99
CA LEU A 570 -36.71 -14.56 -0.53
C LEU A 570 -36.09 -15.40 -1.65
N GLU A 571 -36.92 -16.09 -2.45
CA GLU A 571 -36.46 -16.83 -3.64
C GLU A 571 -35.74 -15.92 -4.64
N SER A 572 -36.25 -14.70 -4.85
CA SER A 572 -35.60 -13.66 -5.66
C SER A 572 -34.25 -13.21 -5.10
N ALA A 573 -34.19 -12.96 -3.79
CA ALA A 573 -32.95 -12.56 -3.12
C ALA A 573 -31.88 -13.63 -3.22
N VAL A 574 -32.23 -14.89 -2.95
CA VAL A 574 -31.30 -16.02 -3.07
C VAL A 574 -30.81 -16.16 -4.51
N MET A 575 -31.70 -16.09 -5.50
CA MET A 575 -31.31 -16.18 -6.91
C MET A 575 -30.23 -15.14 -7.27
N LEU A 576 -30.45 -13.86 -6.93
CA LEU A 576 -29.53 -12.76 -7.25
C LEU A 576 -28.23 -12.84 -6.42
N CYS A 577 -28.33 -13.16 -5.13
CA CYS A 577 -27.15 -13.31 -4.27
C CYS A 577 -26.22 -14.42 -4.77
N LEU A 578 -26.75 -15.56 -5.22
CA LEU A 578 -25.95 -16.65 -5.78
C LEU A 578 -25.17 -16.21 -7.03
N GLU A 579 -25.74 -15.35 -7.88
CA GLU A 579 -25.05 -14.80 -9.05
C GLU A 579 -23.90 -13.87 -8.65
N VAL A 580 -24.15 -12.96 -7.70
CA VAL A 580 -23.14 -12.00 -7.23
C VAL A 580 -22.02 -12.71 -6.47
N TRP A 581 -22.36 -13.60 -5.54
CA TRP A 581 -21.37 -14.33 -4.74
C TRP A 581 -20.54 -15.29 -5.55
N TYR A 582 -21.10 -15.84 -6.64
CA TYR A 582 -20.34 -16.64 -7.56
C TYR A 582 -19.17 -15.82 -8.13
N MET A 583 -19.43 -14.63 -8.67
CA MET A 583 -18.37 -13.75 -9.19
C MET A 583 -17.38 -13.29 -8.10
N MET A 584 -17.86 -13.00 -6.89
CA MET A 584 -16.97 -12.63 -5.77
C MET A 584 -16.05 -13.76 -5.33
N SER A 585 -16.50 -15.01 -5.45
CA SER A 585 -15.69 -16.19 -5.14
C SER A 585 -14.44 -16.27 -6.01
N LEU A 586 -14.47 -15.75 -7.25
CA LEU A 586 -13.28 -15.70 -8.12
C LEU A 586 -12.15 -14.88 -7.50
N ILE A 587 -12.48 -13.71 -6.96
CA ILE A 587 -11.50 -12.80 -6.34
C ILE A 587 -10.93 -13.45 -5.08
N VAL A 588 -11.79 -14.01 -4.23
CA VAL A 588 -11.38 -14.69 -2.99
C VAL A 588 -10.47 -15.89 -3.28
N LEU A 589 -10.83 -16.72 -4.26
CA LEU A 589 -10.01 -17.85 -4.66
C LEU A 589 -8.69 -17.40 -5.29
N ALA A 590 -8.67 -16.33 -6.08
CA ALA A 590 -7.41 -15.84 -6.64
C ALA A 590 -6.43 -15.31 -5.56
N GLY A 591 -6.95 -14.82 -4.43
CA GLY A 591 -6.16 -14.35 -3.29
C GLY A 591 -5.33 -15.43 -2.59
N HIS A 592 -5.58 -16.71 -2.87
CA HIS A 592 -4.83 -17.83 -2.30
C HIS A 592 -3.82 -18.45 -3.28
N LEU A 593 -3.58 -17.82 -4.44
CA LEU A 593 -2.54 -18.22 -5.38
C LEU A 593 -1.17 -17.67 -4.98
N ASP A 594 -0.08 -18.31 -5.40
CA ASP A 594 1.30 -17.91 -5.05
C ASP A 594 1.65 -16.46 -5.42
N ASN A 595 1.01 -15.91 -6.47
CA ASN A 595 1.13 -14.51 -6.91
C ASN A 595 -0.17 -13.72 -6.64
N ALA A 596 -0.74 -13.87 -5.45
CA ALA A 596 -2.04 -13.33 -5.06
C ALA A 596 -2.23 -11.86 -5.41
N VAL A 597 -1.26 -10.99 -5.13
CA VAL A 597 -1.36 -9.54 -5.37
C VAL A 597 -1.62 -9.25 -6.86
N ILE A 598 -0.71 -9.69 -7.74
CA ILE A 598 -0.83 -9.45 -9.19
C ILE A 598 -2.10 -10.10 -9.76
N ALA A 599 -2.46 -11.29 -9.27
CA ALA A 599 -3.64 -12.02 -9.68
C ALA A 599 -4.94 -11.30 -9.32
N VAL A 600 -5.09 -10.91 -8.04
CA VAL A 600 -6.26 -10.23 -7.49
C VAL A 600 -6.41 -8.84 -8.11
N ASP A 601 -5.32 -8.09 -8.26
CA ASP A 601 -5.35 -6.76 -8.86
C ASP A 601 -5.77 -6.83 -10.34
N SER A 602 -5.23 -7.78 -11.10
CA SER A 602 -5.57 -7.94 -12.52
C SER A 602 -7.04 -8.35 -12.70
N LEU A 603 -7.52 -9.25 -11.84
CA LEU A 603 -8.93 -9.62 -11.80
C LEU A 603 -9.80 -8.43 -11.44
N SER A 604 -9.44 -7.65 -10.43
CA SER A 604 -10.21 -6.49 -9.98
C SER A 604 -10.37 -5.45 -11.09
N ILE A 605 -9.33 -5.21 -11.89
CA ILE A 605 -9.41 -4.34 -13.08
C ILE A 605 -10.44 -4.90 -14.08
N CYS A 606 -10.37 -6.19 -14.39
CA CYS A 606 -11.31 -6.79 -15.34
C CYS A 606 -12.75 -6.83 -14.79
N MET A 607 -12.91 -7.10 -13.50
CA MET A 607 -14.22 -7.15 -12.82
C MET A 607 -14.87 -5.77 -12.72
N ASN A 608 -14.08 -4.69 -12.63
CA ASN A 608 -14.60 -3.32 -12.72
C ASN A 608 -15.24 -3.06 -14.09
N LEU A 609 -14.56 -3.43 -15.19
CA LEU A 609 -15.12 -3.31 -16.54
C LEU A 609 -16.35 -4.20 -16.73
N ASN A 610 -16.32 -5.43 -16.23
CA ASN A 610 -17.49 -6.31 -16.20
C ASN A 610 -18.65 -5.69 -15.40
N GLY A 611 -18.35 -4.99 -14.30
CA GLY A 611 -19.33 -4.30 -13.49
C GLY A 611 -20.04 -3.16 -14.23
N TRP A 612 -19.33 -2.40 -15.07
CA TRP A 612 -19.93 -1.35 -15.91
C TRP A 612 -20.92 -1.93 -16.93
N GLU A 613 -20.53 -3.02 -17.60
CA GLU A 613 -21.42 -3.73 -18.51
C GLU A 613 -22.63 -4.33 -17.76
N PHE A 614 -22.39 -4.92 -16.59
CA PHE A 614 -23.44 -5.51 -15.78
C PHE A 614 -24.55 -4.51 -15.43
N MET A 615 -24.21 -3.24 -15.19
CA MET A 615 -25.22 -2.19 -14.94
C MET A 615 -26.16 -1.95 -16.13
N ILE A 616 -25.66 -2.09 -17.36
CA ILE A 616 -26.49 -2.03 -18.57
C ILE A 616 -27.48 -3.20 -18.56
N PHE A 617 -27.00 -4.41 -18.27
CA PHE A 617 -27.84 -5.61 -18.28
C PHE A 617 -28.78 -5.74 -17.07
N ILE A 618 -28.51 -5.08 -15.93
CA ILE A 618 -29.53 -4.88 -14.88
C ILE A 618 -30.70 -4.06 -15.43
N GLY A 619 -30.43 -3.02 -16.23
CA GLY A 619 -31.47 -2.22 -16.89
C GLY A 619 -32.31 -3.07 -17.85
N VAL A 620 -31.65 -3.91 -18.65
CA VAL A 620 -32.33 -4.85 -19.57
C VAL A 620 -33.12 -5.92 -18.81
N ASN A 621 -32.56 -6.46 -17.73
CA ASN A 621 -33.23 -7.41 -16.82
C ASN A 621 -34.55 -6.84 -16.30
N ALA A 622 -34.57 -5.60 -15.83
CA ALA A 622 -35.80 -4.94 -15.39
C ALA A 622 -36.78 -4.73 -16.56
N ALA A 623 -36.30 -4.28 -17.72
CA ALA A 623 -37.15 -4.04 -18.89
C ALA A 623 -37.86 -5.32 -19.37
N VAL A 624 -37.15 -6.44 -19.48
CA VAL A 624 -37.74 -7.73 -19.88
C VAL A 624 -38.64 -8.30 -18.80
N SER A 625 -38.29 -8.12 -17.52
CA SER A 625 -39.11 -8.53 -16.38
C SER A 625 -40.48 -7.87 -16.41
N VAL A 626 -40.54 -6.53 -16.53
CA VAL A 626 -41.80 -5.77 -16.68
C VAL A 626 -42.57 -6.18 -17.94
N ARG A 627 -41.90 -6.31 -19.09
CA ARG A 627 -42.60 -6.68 -20.34
C ARG A 627 -43.19 -8.08 -20.27
N ALA A 628 -42.43 -9.05 -19.75
CA ALA A 628 -42.89 -10.41 -19.60
C ALA A 628 -44.06 -10.50 -18.59
N SER A 629 -43.97 -9.83 -17.44
CA SER A 629 -45.05 -9.82 -16.44
C SER A 629 -46.32 -9.15 -16.95
N ASN A 630 -46.22 -8.01 -17.65
CA ASN A 630 -47.37 -7.32 -18.23
C ASN A 630 -48.06 -8.16 -19.31
N GLU A 631 -47.32 -8.76 -20.25
CA GLU A 631 -47.90 -9.60 -21.32
C GLU A 631 -48.51 -10.90 -20.77
N LEU A 632 -47.93 -11.48 -19.73
CA LEU A 632 -48.52 -12.63 -19.02
C LEU A 632 -49.81 -12.23 -18.30
N GLY A 633 -49.84 -11.05 -17.66
CA GLY A 633 -51.04 -10.50 -17.01
C GLY A 633 -52.18 -10.19 -18.00
N LEU A 634 -51.85 -9.78 -19.22
CA LEU A 634 -52.81 -9.60 -20.33
C LEU A 634 -53.35 -10.93 -20.89
N GLY A 635 -52.77 -12.07 -20.51
CA GLY A 635 -53.10 -13.36 -21.10
C GLY A 635 -52.59 -13.51 -22.55
N HIS A 636 -51.51 -12.81 -22.92
CA HIS A 636 -50.92 -12.83 -24.26
C HIS A 636 -49.60 -13.64 -24.32
N PRO A 637 -49.65 -14.98 -24.25
CA PRO A 637 -48.44 -15.81 -24.15
C PRO A 637 -47.54 -15.71 -25.38
N ARG A 638 -48.09 -15.39 -26.57
CA ARG A 638 -47.32 -15.21 -27.80
C ARG A 638 -46.53 -13.89 -27.81
N ALA A 639 -47.14 -12.80 -27.35
CA ALA A 639 -46.48 -11.49 -27.25
C ALA A 639 -45.38 -11.50 -26.18
N ALA A 640 -45.64 -12.17 -25.05
CA ALA A 640 -44.61 -12.45 -24.05
C ALA A 640 -43.43 -13.21 -24.69
N LYS A 641 -43.69 -14.22 -25.55
CA LYS A 641 -42.63 -15.03 -26.19
C LYS A 641 -41.80 -14.20 -27.15
N TYR A 642 -42.47 -13.41 -27.97
CA TYR A 642 -41.81 -12.52 -28.91
C TYR A 642 -40.93 -11.49 -28.20
N SER A 643 -41.43 -10.86 -27.14
CA SER A 643 -40.68 -9.89 -26.33
C SER A 643 -39.37 -10.46 -25.78
N VAL A 644 -39.42 -11.71 -25.28
CA VAL A 644 -38.22 -12.38 -24.78
C VAL A 644 -37.21 -12.62 -25.89
N TYR A 645 -37.60 -13.15 -27.06
CA TYR A 645 -36.66 -13.38 -28.15
C TYR A 645 -36.00 -12.10 -28.65
N VAL A 646 -36.78 -11.03 -28.82
CA VAL A 646 -36.25 -9.74 -29.30
C VAL A 646 -35.23 -9.18 -28.31
N ILE A 647 -35.55 -9.18 -27.02
CA ILE A 647 -34.64 -8.63 -26.00
C ILE A 647 -33.40 -9.53 -25.83
N THR A 648 -33.54 -10.86 -25.86
CA THR A 648 -32.39 -11.78 -25.83
C THR A 648 -31.47 -11.52 -27.02
N LEU A 649 -32.01 -11.35 -28.23
CA LEU A 649 -31.23 -11.05 -29.42
C LEU A 649 -30.52 -9.70 -29.31
N GLN A 650 -31.23 -8.64 -28.90
CA GLN A 650 -30.63 -7.32 -28.69
C GLN A 650 -29.50 -7.37 -27.66
N SER A 651 -29.71 -8.08 -26.55
CA SER A 651 -28.72 -8.22 -25.48
C SER A 651 -27.49 -8.98 -25.96
N PHE A 652 -27.68 -10.05 -26.71
CA PHE A 652 -26.58 -10.79 -27.34
C PHE A 652 -25.77 -9.93 -28.31
N LEU A 653 -26.43 -9.09 -29.12
CA LEU A 653 -25.74 -8.16 -30.03
C LEU A 653 -24.94 -7.10 -29.26
N ILE A 654 -25.48 -6.56 -28.16
CA ILE A 654 -24.76 -5.64 -27.27
C ILE A 654 -23.56 -6.34 -26.64
N GLY A 655 -23.72 -7.58 -26.16
CA GLY A 655 -22.63 -8.38 -25.60
C GLY A 655 -21.51 -8.66 -26.61
N ILE A 656 -21.85 -8.96 -27.87
CA ILE A 656 -20.87 -9.08 -28.95
C ILE A 656 -20.12 -7.76 -29.16
N LEU A 657 -20.82 -6.64 -29.15
CA LEU A 657 -20.19 -5.31 -29.29
C LEU A 657 -19.20 -5.05 -28.14
N CYS A 658 -19.59 -5.35 -26.90
CA CYS A 658 -18.71 -5.26 -25.73
C CYS A 658 -17.48 -6.17 -25.85
N MET A 659 -17.68 -7.44 -26.26
CA MET A 659 -16.59 -8.39 -26.51
C MET A 659 -15.59 -7.83 -27.53
N VAL A 660 -16.08 -7.37 -28.67
CA VAL A 660 -15.24 -6.81 -29.74
C VAL A 660 -14.48 -5.58 -29.24
N ALA A 661 -15.14 -4.68 -28.51
CA ALA A 661 -14.49 -3.51 -27.92
C ALA A 661 -13.35 -3.90 -26.96
N ILE A 662 -13.58 -4.83 -26.03
CA ILE A 662 -12.55 -5.31 -25.10
C ILE A 662 -11.38 -5.97 -25.85
N LEU A 663 -11.66 -6.77 -26.89
CA LEU A 663 -10.60 -7.42 -27.66
C LEU A 663 -9.76 -6.44 -28.47
N ILE A 664 -10.35 -5.38 -29.02
CA ILE A 664 -9.63 -4.31 -29.74
C ILE A 664 -8.72 -3.53 -28.78
N PHE A 665 -9.23 -3.18 -27.59
CA PHE A 665 -8.51 -2.33 -26.63
C PHE A 665 -7.71 -3.12 -25.59
N ARG A 666 -7.59 -4.44 -25.72
CA ARG A 666 -7.02 -5.35 -24.70
C ARG A 666 -5.63 -4.94 -24.20
N ASP A 667 -4.81 -4.40 -25.09
CA ASP A 667 -3.41 -4.05 -24.81
C ASP A 667 -3.27 -2.63 -24.22
N SER A 668 -4.37 -1.86 -24.14
CA SER A 668 -4.33 -0.43 -23.80
C SER A 668 -5.21 -0.04 -22.61
N PHE A 669 -6.35 -0.70 -22.38
CA PHE A 669 -7.28 -0.25 -21.33
C PHE A 669 -6.71 -0.37 -19.91
N ALA A 670 -5.80 -1.32 -19.68
CA ALA A 670 -5.18 -1.53 -18.38
C ALA A 670 -4.37 -0.31 -17.89
N VAL A 671 -3.87 0.52 -18.82
CA VAL A 671 -3.08 1.72 -18.53
C VAL A 671 -3.89 2.77 -17.75
N ILE A 672 -5.22 2.77 -17.90
CA ILE A 672 -6.12 3.66 -17.18
C ILE A 672 -6.16 3.32 -15.68
N PHE A 673 -5.91 2.05 -15.33
CA PHE A 673 -6.00 1.55 -13.96
C PHE A 673 -4.64 1.42 -13.28
N THR A 674 -3.57 1.13 -14.02
CA THR A 674 -2.26 0.82 -13.43
C THR A 674 -1.09 1.21 -14.32
N SER A 675 0.02 1.61 -13.69
CA SER A 675 1.32 1.83 -14.33
C SER A 675 2.23 0.59 -14.29
N SER A 676 1.82 -0.49 -13.61
CA SER A 676 2.61 -1.71 -13.45
C SER A 676 2.58 -2.56 -14.73
N LYS A 677 3.73 -2.70 -15.41
CA LYS A 677 3.85 -3.51 -16.64
C LYS A 677 3.45 -4.98 -16.45
N PRO A 678 3.89 -5.68 -15.39
CA PRO A 678 3.45 -7.06 -15.14
C PRO A 678 1.92 -7.18 -14.99
N LEU A 679 1.28 -6.18 -14.37
CA LEU A 679 -0.17 -6.16 -14.19
C LEU A 679 -0.89 -5.94 -15.52
N GLN A 680 -0.41 -4.99 -16.33
CA GLN A 680 -0.95 -4.75 -17.68
C GLN A 680 -0.84 -5.99 -18.57
N GLU A 681 0.28 -6.73 -18.52
CA GLU A 681 0.46 -7.96 -19.30
C GLU A 681 -0.49 -9.07 -18.86
N LEU A 682 -0.74 -9.22 -17.55
CA LEU A 682 -1.69 -10.20 -17.06
C LEU A 682 -3.14 -9.82 -17.41
N VAL A 683 -3.52 -8.55 -17.25
CA VAL A 683 -4.84 -8.03 -17.68
C VAL A 683 -5.07 -8.26 -19.16
N THR A 684 -4.07 -8.04 -20.01
CA THR A 684 -4.14 -8.33 -21.46
C THR A 684 -4.48 -9.80 -21.73
N LYS A 685 -3.88 -10.72 -20.98
CA LYS A 685 -4.16 -12.17 -21.08
C LYS A 685 -5.55 -12.52 -20.53
N LEU A 686 -6.02 -11.82 -19.50
CA LEU A 686 -7.35 -12.02 -18.92
C LEU A 686 -8.47 -11.37 -19.75
N ALA A 687 -8.17 -10.37 -20.58
CA ALA A 687 -9.13 -9.70 -21.44
C ALA A 687 -9.89 -10.68 -22.37
N TYR A 688 -9.27 -11.79 -22.77
CA TYR A 688 -9.94 -12.86 -23.50
C TYR A 688 -11.05 -13.52 -22.67
N PHE A 689 -10.76 -13.86 -21.41
CA PHE A 689 -11.75 -14.43 -20.48
C PHE A 689 -12.85 -13.43 -20.15
N LEU A 690 -12.47 -12.16 -19.96
CA LEU A 690 -13.42 -11.06 -19.80
C LEU A 690 -14.35 -10.99 -21.00
N SER A 691 -13.83 -10.98 -22.23
CA SER A 691 -14.64 -10.85 -23.45
C SER A 691 -15.69 -11.96 -23.61
N VAL A 692 -15.34 -13.21 -23.26
CA VAL A 692 -16.30 -14.34 -23.26
C VAL A 692 -17.31 -14.18 -22.14
N THR A 693 -16.85 -13.76 -20.95
CA THR A 693 -17.71 -13.48 -19.79
C THR A 693 -18.75 -12.42 -20.12
N MET A 694 -18.36 -11.35 -20.84
CA MET A 694 -19.25 -10.26 -21.26
C MET A 694 -20.43 -10.76 -22.11
N ILE A 695 -20.18 -11.65 -23.08
CA ILE A 695 -21.26 -12.25 -23.87
C ILE A 695 -22.20 -13.09 -23.01
N LEU A 696 -21.66 -13.95 -22.15
CA LEU A 696 -22.51 -14.79 -21.29
C LEU A 696 -23.33 -13.94 -20.31
N ASN A 697 -22.71 -12.92 -19.72
CA ASN A 697 -23.33 -11.95 -18.84
C ASN A 697 -24.31 -11.00 -19.55
N SER A 698 -24.30 -10.95 -20.90
CA SER A 698 -25.33 -10.23 -21.65
C SER A 698 -26.64 -11.00 -21.75
N ILE A 699 -26.58 -12.34 -21.82
CA ILE A 699 -27.75 -13.20 -22.00
C ILE A 699 -28.37 -13.56 -20.65
N GLN A 700 -27.55 -13.93 -19.67
CA GLN A 700 -28.02 -14.45 -18.38
C GLN A 700 -29.01 -13.51 -17.69
N PRO A 701 -28.73 -12.19 -17.50
CA PRO A 701 -29.64 -11.29 -16.81
C PRO A 701 -31.00 -11.15 -17.53
N VAL A 702 -31.04 -11.29 -18.85
CA VAL A 702 -32.31 -11.29 -19.60
C VAL A 702 -33.17 -12.48 -19.15
N ILE A 703 -32.58 -13.67 -19.08
CA ILE A 703 -33.33 -14.87 -18.72
C ILE A 703 -33.73 -14.84 -17.24
N SER A 704 -32.84 -14.36 -16.36
CA SER A 704 -33.20 -14.10 -14.95
C SER A 704 -34.34 -13.09 -14.85
N GLY A 705 -34.39 -12.06 -15.71
CA GLY A 705 -35.49 -11.09 -15.78
C GLY A 705 -36.81 -11.73 -16.21
N VAL A 706 -36.77 -12.64 -17.19
CA VAL A 706 -37.94 -13.46 -17.58
C VAL A 706 -38.39 -14.35 -16.43
N ALA A 707 -37.45 -14.91 -15.67
CA ALA A 707 -37.74 -15.70 -14.48
C ALA A 707 -38.46 -14.90 -13.40
N VAL A 708 -38.01 -13.66 -13.18
CA VAL A 708 -38.67 -12.69 -12.30
C VAL A 708 -40.06 -12.38 -12.82
N GLY A 709 -40.22 -11.94 -14.07
CA GLY A 709 -41.52 -11.58 -14.65
C GLY A 709 -42.52 -12.74 -14.69
N GLY A 710 -42.05 -13.97 -14.91
CA GLY A 710 -42.86 -15.20 -14.88
C GLY A 710 -43.08 -15.79 -13.49
N GLY A 711 -42.36 -15.32 -12.46
CA GLY A 711 -42.50 -15.76 -11.07
C GLY A 711 -42.05 -17.21 -10.79
N TRP A 712 -40.98 -17.66 -11.42
CA TRP A 712 -40.40 -19.00 -11.32
C TRP A 712 -38.94 -18.96 -10.85
N GLN A 713 -38.66 -17.97 -10.00
CA GLN A 713 -37.33 -17.60 -9.51
C GLN A 713 -36.67 -18.72 -8.69
N ALA A 714 -37.46 -19.51 -7.96
CA ALA A 714 -36.97 -20.70 -7.24
C ALA A 714 -36.26 -21.70 -8.17
N LEU A 715 -36.80 -21.95 -9.37
CA LEU A 715 -36.21 -22.87 -10.34
C LEU A 715 -34.82 -22.38 -10.75
N VAL A 716 -34.69 -21.08 -11.03
CA VAL A 716 -33.40 -20.47 -11.39
C VAL A 716 -32.43 -20.51 -10.22
N ALA A 717 -32.88 -20.28 -8.98
CA ALA A 717 -32.03 -20.43 -7.81
C ALA A 717 -31.44 -21.85 -7.68
N TYR A 718 -32.25 -22.90 -7.88
CA TYR A 718 -31.75 -24.28 -7.87
C TYR A 718 -30.74 -24.56 -8.99
N ILE A 719 -31.00 -24.03 -10.20
CA ILE A 719 -30.07 -24.15 -11.33
C ILE A 719 -28.76 -23.44 -11.03
N ASN A 720 -28.81 -22.25 -10.43
CA ASN A 720 -27.63 -21.49 -10.03
C ASN A 720 -26.81 -22.29 -9.01
N VAL A 721 -27.42 -22.89 -7.99
CA VAL A 721 -26.71 -23.77 -7.03
C VAL A 721 -25.98 -24.90 -7.75
N GLY A 722 -26.66 -25.61 -8.65
CA GLY A 722 -26.07 -26.73 -9.40
C GLY A 722 -24.93 -26.29 -10.34
N CYS A 723 -25.15 -25.25 -11.14
CA CYS A 723 -24.19 -24.84 -12.17
C CYS A 723 -22.99 -24.10 -11.57
N TYR A 724 -23.23 -23.24 -10.58
CA TYR A 724 -22.20 -22.38 -10.01
C TYR A 724 -21.44 -23.09 -8.91
N HIS A 725 -22.13 -23.64 -7.92
CA HIS A 725 -21.48 -24.17 -6.72
C HIS A 725 -21.16 -25.66 -6.81
N VAL A 726 -21.97 -26.48 -7.50
CA VAL A 726 -21.70 -27.92 -7.64
C VAL A 726 -20.77 -28.21 -8.82
N PHE A 727 -20.86 -27.44 -9.91
CA PHE A 727 -20.06 -27.67 -11.11
C PHE A 727 -18.94 -26.64 -11.29
N GLY A 728 -19.27 -25.35 -11.45
CA GLY A 728 -18.32 -24.34 -11.89
C GLY A 728 -17.21 -24.01 -10.87
N LEU A 729 -17.54 -23.86 -9.58
CA LEU A 729 -16.56 -23.62 -8.52
C LEU A 729 -15.58 -24.81 -8.35
N PRO A 730 -16.04 -26.07 -8.22
CA PRO A 730 -15.13 -27.21 -8.16
C PRO A 730 -14.25 -27.34 -9.40
N LEU A 731 -14.80 -27.13 -10.60
CA LEU A 731 -14.02 -27.14 -11.84
C LEU A 731 -12.96 -26.04 -11.85
N GLY A 732 -13.34 -24.81 -11.47
CA GLY A 732 -12.42 -23.68 -11.33
C GLY A 732 -11.30 -23.99 -10.34
N PHE A 733 -11.64 -24.52 -9.16
CA PHE A 733 -10.67 -24.92 -8.15
C PHE A 733 -9.68 -25.98 -8.66
N ILE A 734 -10.17 -27.03 -9.33
CA ILE A 734 -9.32 -28.07 -9.91
C ILE A 734 -8.38 -27.48 -10.97
N LEU A 735 -8.91 -26.70 -11.91
CA LEU A 735 -8.10 -26.11 -12.98
C LEU A 735 -7.10 -25.08 -12.45
N GLY A 736 -7.50 -24.26 -11.48
CA GLY A 736 -6.65 -23.22 -10.88
C GLY A 736 -5.50 -23.80 -10.08
N TYR A 737 -5.80 -24.71 -9.15
CA TYR A 737 -4.84 -25.21 -8.16
C TYR A 737 -4.20 -26.55 -8.52
N LYS A 738 -4.96 -27.55 -8.98
CA LYS A 738 -4.39 -28.88 -9.27
C LYS A 738 -3.69 -28.92 -10.62
N VAL A 739 -4.24 -28.24 -11.62
CA VAL A 739 -3.67 -28.17 -12.98
C VAL A 739 -2.71 -26.98 -13.12
N ASN A 740 -2.51 -26.18 -12.07
CA ASN A 740 -1.61 -25.02 -12.03
C ASN A 740 -1.86 -23.98 -13.14
N LEU A 741 -3.12 -23.83 -13.59
CA LEU A 741 -3.50 -22.77 -14.54
C LEU A 741 -3.74 -21.42 -13.84
N GLY A 742 -3.65 -21.37 -12.51
CA GLY A 742 -3.82 -20.16 -11.70
C GLY A 742 -5.14 -19.47 -11.97
N VAL A 743 -5.11 -18.13 -12.12
CA VAL A 743 -6.29 -17.31 -12.38
C VAL A 743 -7.06 -17.74 -13.64
N LYS A 744 -6.34 -18.15 -14.70
CA LYS A 744 -6.97 -18.58 -15.96
C LYS A 744 -7.79 -19.85 -15.75
N GLY A 745 -7.30 -20.76 -14.92
CA GLY A 745 -8.02 -21.98 -14.55
C GLY A 745 -9.26 -21.69 -13.72
N LEU A 746 -9.12 -20.84 -12.69
CA LEU A 746 -10.24 -20.42 -11.83
C LEU A 746 -11.35 -19.77 -12.66
N TRP A 747 -11.01 -18.75 -13.45
CA TRP A 747 -11.99 -18.01 -14.24
C TRP A 747 -12.56 -18.88 -15.36
N GLY A 748 -11.75 -19.68 -16.04
CA GLY A 748 -12.21 -20.61 -17.07
C GLY A 748 -13.23 -21.63 -16.55
N GLY A 749 -12.98 -22.25 -15.39
CA GLY A 749 -13.93 -23.16 -14.77
C GLY A 749 -15.24 -22.48 -14.37
N MET A 750 -15.16 -21.22 -13.94
CA MET A 750 -16.35 -20.45 -13.61
C MET A 750 -17.17 -20.05 -14.85
N ILE A 751 -16.51 -19.66 -15.94
CA ILE A 751 -17.17 -19.40 -17.23
C ILE A 751 -17.94 -20.64 -17.70
N CYS A 752 -17.38 -21.85 -17.52
CA CYS A 752 -18.11 -23.08 -17.82
C CYS A 752 -19.39 -23.25 -16.99
N GLY A 753 -19.39 -22.81 -15.73
CA GLY A 753 -20.60 -22.77 -14.89
C GLY A 753 -21.66 -21.80 -15.42
N ILE A 754 -21.26 -20.59 -15.82
CA ILE A 754 -22.15 -19.59 -16.44
C ILE A 754 -22.70 -20.11 -17.78
N ALA A 755 -21.85 -20.72 -18.60
CA ALA A 755 -22.26 -21.28 -19.88
C ALA A 755 -23.28 -22.43 -19.71
N LEU A 756 -23.04 -23.33 -18.74
CA LEU A 756 -23.97 -24.42 -18.43
C LEU A 756 -25.31 -23.89 -17.92
N GLN A 757 -25.29 -22.90 -17.02
CA GLN A 757 -26.49 -22.25 -16.50
C GLN A 757 -27.28 -21.57 -17.62
N THR A 758 -26.60 -20.79 -18.47
CA THR A 758 -27.21 -20.12 -19.63
C THR A 758 -27.86 -21.13 -20.57
N LEU A 759 -27.17 -22.24 -20.87
CA LEU A 759 -27.70 -23.30 -21.73
C LEU A 759 -28.96 -23.95 -21.13
N LEU A 760 -28.93 -24.31 -19.85
CA LEU A 760 -30.09 -24.92 -19.17
C LEU A 760 -31.28 -23.96 -19.14
N LEU A 761 -31.04 -22.68 -18.85
CA LEU A 761 -32.09 -21.66 -18.85
C LEU A 761 -32.68 -21.43 -20.25
N LEU A 762 -31.85 -21.40 -21.30
CA LEU A 762 -32.33 -21.32 -22.69
C LEU A 762 -33.17 -22.54 -23.07
N LEU A 763 -32.75 -23.74 -22.69
CA LEU A 763 -33.49 -24.98 -22.93
C LEU A 763 -34.85 -24.99 -22.22
N ILE A 764 -34.87 -24.53 -20.97
CA ILE A 764 -36.09 -24.38 -20.20
C ILE A 764 -37.00 -23.38 -20.89
N LEU A 765 -36.50 -22.20 -21.24
CA LEU A 765 -37.27 -21.15 -21.90
C LEU A 765 -37.84 -21.59 -23.26
N TYR A 766 -37.12 -22.46 -23.98
CA TYR A 766 -37.61 -23.11 -25.20
C TYR A 766 -38.73 -24.13 -24.92
N LYS A 767 -38.62 -24.92 -23.85
CA LYS A 767 -39.58 -25.96 -23.46
C LYS A 767 -40.80 -25.44 -22.68
N THR A 768 -40.74 -24.23 -22.12
CA THR A 768 -41.82 -23.70 -21.28
C THR A 768 -43.13 -23.56 -22.05
N ASN A 769 -44.18 -24.21 -21.53
CA ASN A 769 -45.54 -24.06 -22.05
C ASN A 769 -46.15 -22.75 -21.54
N ARG A 770 -46.14 -21.74 -22.40
CA ARG A 770 -46.60 -20.39 -22.04
C ARG A 770 -48.11 -20.29 -21.75
N LYS A 771 -48.93 -21.23 -22.21
CA LYS A 771 -50.35 -21.29 -21.78
C LYS A 771 -50.46 -21.60 -20.29
N LYS A 772 -49.62 -22.52 -19.81
CA LYS A 772 -49.54 -22.87 -18.40
C LYS A 772 -48.99 -21.72 -17.55
N GLU A 773 -48.06 -20.92 -18.06
CA GLU A 773 -47.57 -19.71 -17.36
C GLU A 773 -48.67 -18.66 -17.19
N VAL A 774 -49.54 -18.50 -18.19
CA VAL A 774 -50.70 -17.60 -18.10
C VAL A 774 -51.70 -18.14 -17.06
N GLU A 775 -52.01 -19.43 -17.08
CA GLU A 775 -52.88 -20.07 -16.08
C GLU A 775 -52.34 -19.88 -14.64
N GLN A 776 -51.04 -20.10 -14.44
CA GLN A 776 -50.39 -19.87 -13.13
C GLN A 776 -50.41 -18.39 -12.72
N THR A 777 -50.29 -17.48 -13.68
CA THR A 777 -50.39 -16.04 -13.44
C THR A 777 -51.81 -15.68 -13.01
N ASP A 778 -52.84 -16.20 -13.67
CA ASP A 778 -54.24 -16.02 -13.28
C ASP A 778 -54.52 -16.59 -11.88
N GLU A 779 -53.98 -17.76 -11.54
CA GLU A 779 -54.10 -18.33 -10.19
C GLU A 779 -53.45 -17.43 -9.13
N ARG A 780 -52.24 -16.91 -9.40
CA ARG A 780 -51.54 -15.98 -8.50
C ARG A 780 -52.34 -14.69 -8.32
N MET A 781 -52.85 -14.13 -9.41
CA MET A 781 -53.71 -12.95 -9.38
C MET A 781 -55.00 -13.20 -8.60
N ARG A 782 -55.61 -14.39 -8.70
CA ARG A 782 -56.81 -14.72 -7.92
C ARG A 782 -56.53 -14.88 -6.44
N LYS A 783 -55.37 -15.46 -6.08
CA LYS A 783 -54.94 -15.64 -4.69
C LYS A 783 -54.57 -14.32 -4.02
N TRP A 784 -54.01 -13.37 -4.77
CA TRP A 784 -53.42 -12.15 -4.22
C TRP A 784 -54.16 -10.85 -4.57
N GLY A 785 -55.08 -10.87 -5.53
CA GLY A 785 -55.85 -9.71 -6.02
C GLY A 785 -57.10 -9.39 -5.20
N GLY A 786 -57.49 -10.25 -4.26
CA GLY A 786 -58.86 -10.22 -3.75
C GLY A 786 -59.85 -10.65 -4.84
N THR A 787 -61.00 -11.19 -4.46
CA THR A 787 -61.95 -11.81 -5.38
C THR A 787 -62.29 -10.90 -6.57
N ARG A 788 -62.12 -11.40 -7.80
CA ARG A 788 -62.64 -10.77 -9.03
C ARG A 788 -64.16 -10.61 -8.84
N ASN A 789 -64.65 -9.38 -8.66
CA ASN A 789 -66.06 -9.14 -8.88
C ASN A 789 -66.29 -9.34 -10.38
N GLN A 790 -66.98 -10.43 -10.73
CA GLN A 790 -67.54 -10.60 -12.06
C GLN A 790 -68.66 -9.57 -12.19
N SER A 791 -68.45 -8.55 -13.01
CA SER A 791 -69.49 -7.70 -13.57
C SER A 791 -69.38 -7.73 -15.07
#